data_AF-A0A5E4I4S5-F1
#
_entry.id   AF-A0A5E4I4S5-F1
#
_cell.length_a   1.000
_cell.length_b   1.000
_cell.length_c   1.000
_cell.angle_alpha   90.00
_cell.angle_beta   90.00
_cell.angle_gamma   90.00
#
_symmetry.space_group_name_H-M   'P 1'
#
loop_
_entity.id
_entity.type
_entity.pdbx_description
1 polymer ?
#
loop_
_entity_poly.entity_id
_entity_poly.type
_entity_poly.pdbx_seq_one_letter_code
_entity_poly.pdbx_strand_id
1 'polypeptide(L)'
;MPIFINIYFYLFFLSIFIKISLCIRIVHISVRGISLKKRYISIVLLFMLLSSTIMAATSSIQKETSDGFELSATNTIYVDDNNTQGPWDGSYEHPFRYIHDGILHATDGDTVSVFNGLYKETVILNKSINFQGQQQNTTIIDGQNNGSVITITSDNVYIKELTIQNSGGYKENAGITVIADTATITRCIIYRTHTGISIHNKSRIMIANCRFHTNGYGILSSSSEFITIDQSCFYHNGIGVYLYGTQYITITNSYADTNGIGFLCERSSNIRIVNTAVRDNDDNEGGIFFIRCSDINIINCYIVHNGVGINLINSSNCYIDRCNFSLNTHFSCKLKETAFSIIITNCIFTENLRFGLYAEDSVFTISESNLFKNEYGLYAKSSTIDARYNWWGSKSGPAHTGLIKADRGTWNPYKISYAPWRSSAMQDVGPNWTLDATFQKPLYSNPWPEQITFTDPDTDDDGAPDWWEIKWGYNPIVWDDHQHLDPDKDSLNNIEECAMDQFNSNPFKQDVYLEFDWTKSIIINTTNKPLEKEITQMIDAFAKHNITLHVDTGNLGGGEEIPPRSFVSYADIIDLYWNYFLHNDLNNPRQRIFHYGIICDYSEGPGFAVIGWDHLNSFIIGAQFLAEKYPHYHREQVVMTSAMHELGHTFGLIVTKYNGIDNHFTMKPIYKEFWIYIRYKSLMNYLYTFAKMDFSDGSHGRGDFNDWDNLDFSFFKNTNFRYPL
;
A
#
# COMPACT_ATOMS: atom_id res chain seq x y z
N MET A 1 -33.43 -27.37 24.50
CA MET A 1 -33.77 -26.42 25.59
C MET A 1 -33.91 -24.99 25.03
N PRO A 2 -34.92 -24.65 24.18
CA PRO A 2 -34.92 -23.37 23.45
C PRO A 2 -36.03 -22.37 23.84
N ILE A 3 -36.85 -22.66 24.87
CA ILE A 3 -38.01 -21.80 25.21
C ILE A 3 -37.63 -20.71 26.24
N PHE A 4 -36.58 -20.89 27.03
CA PHE A 4 -36.16 -19.91 28.06
C PHE A 4 -35.33 -18.73 27.54
N ILE A 5 -34.64 -18.88 26.40
CA ILE A 5 -33.81 -17.80 25.81
C ILE A 5 -34.68 -16.71 25.17
N ASN A 6 -35.83 -17.09 24.59
CA ASN A 6 -36.73 -16.17 23.91
C ASN A 6 -37.44 -15.20 24.88
N ILE A 7 -37.76 -15.66 26.10
CA ILE A 7 -38.39 -14.82 27.13
C ILE A 7 -37.43 -13.76 27.67
N TYR A 8 -36.14 -14.11 27.82
CA TYR A 8 -35.11 -13.15 28.24
C TYR A 8 -34.85 -12.08 27.17
N PHE A 9 -34.81 -12.47 25.90
CA PHE A 9 -34.69 -11.54 24.79
C PHE A 9 -35.90 -10.59 24.72
N TYR A 10 -37.11 -11.12 24.87
CA TYR A 10 -38.33 -10.31 24.82
C TYR A 10 -38.43 -9.33 26.00
N LEU A 11 -38.06 -9.76 27.21
CA LEU A 11 -38.03 -8.89 28.40
C LEU A 11 -36.93 -7.81 28.30
N PHE A 12 -35.80 -8.13 27.66
CA PHE A 12 -34.72 -7.18 27.41
C PHE A 12 -35.15 -6.08 26.42
N PHE A 13 -35.80 -6.44 25.32
CA PHE A 13 -36.33 -5.46 24.37
C PHE A 13 -37.49 -4.64 24.93
N LEU A 14 -38.36 -5.25 25.75
CA LEU A 14 -39.45 -4.54 26.43
C LEU A 14 -38.91 -3.51 27.44
N SER A 15 -37.83 -3.85 28.16
CA SER A 15 -37.10 -2.96 29.07
C SER A 15 -36.49 -1.75 28.33
N ILE A 16 -35.91 -1.98 27.13
CA ILE A 16 -35.38 -0.92 26.27
C ILE A 16 -36.52 -0.02 25.77
N PHE A 17 -37.62 -0.60 25.30
CA PHE A 17 -38.76 0.17 24.77
C PHE A 17 -39.43 1.04 25.84
N ILE A 18 -39.58 0.52 27.06
CA ILE A 18 -40.13 1.27 28.20
C ILE A 18 -39.18 2.43 28.57
N LYS A 19 -37.87 2.20 28.57
CA LYS A 19 -36.86 3.25 28.86
C LYS A 19 -36.82 4.34 27.78
N ILE A 20 -36.94 3.97 26.51
CA ILE A 20 -37.02 4.91 25.37
C ILE A 20 -38.31 5.73 25.47
N SER A 21 -39.45 5.10 25.74
CA SER A 21 -40.75 5.78 25.89
C SER A 21 -40.79 6.74 27.09
N LEU A 22 -40.17 6.38 28.22
CA LEU A 22 -40.00 7.27 29.37
C LEU A 22 -39.07 8.44 29.05
N CYS A 23 -37.97 8.20 28.31
CA CYS A 23 -37.05 9.25 27.84
C CYS A 23 -37.75 10.25 26.92
N ILE A 24 -38.57 9.79 25.98
CA ILE A 24 -39.31 10.66 25.06
C ILE A 24 -40.32 11.53 25.83
N ARG A 25 -41.00 10.98 26.86
CA ARG A 25 -41.91 11.75 27.72
C ARG A 25 -41.18 12.80 28.58
N ILE A 26 -39.98 12.51 29.07
CA ILE A 26 -39.16 13.47 29.84
C ILE A 26 -38.65 14.60 28.94
N VAL A 27 -38.26 14.29 27.70
CA VAL A 27 -37.87 15.29 26.69
C VAL A 27 -39.06 16.20 26.35
N HIS A 28 -40.28 15.68 26.26
CA HIS A 28 -41.44 16.51 25.91
C HIS A 28 -41.84 17.51 27.00
N ILE A 29 -41.60 17.19 28.29
CA ILE A 29 -41.91 18.05 29.44
C ILE A 29 -40.82 19.14 29.65
N SER A 30 -39.61 18.97 29.12
CA SER A 30 -38.47 19.88 29.34
C SER A 30 -38.27 20.99 28.28
N VAL A 31 -39.12 21.09 27.25
CA VAL A 31 -38.85 21.95 26.07
C VAL A 31 -39.34 23.40 26.19
N ARG A 32 -39.81 23.86 27.36
CA ARG A 32 -40.10 25.29 27.59
C ARG A 32 -39.10 25.92 28.57
N GLY A 33 -38.06 26.56 28.02
CA GLY A 33 -37.36 27.67 28.71
C GLY A 33 -35.91 27.48 29.18
N ILE A 34 -35.03 26.75 28.48
CA ILE A 34 -33.60 26.62 28.88
C ILE A 34 -32.62 26.87 27.71
N SER A 35 -31.50 27.53 28.00
CA SER A 35 -30.49 28.04 27.03
C SER A 35 -29.65 26.96 26.32
N LEU A 36 -29.10 27.32 25.14
CA LEU A 36 -28.38 26.44 24.20
C LEU A 36 -27.23 25.61 24.81
N LYS A 37 -26.51 26.10 25.82
CA LYS A 37 -25.38 25.37 26.44
C LYS A 37 -25.81 24.08 27.16
N LYS A 38 -27.03 24.03 27.71
CA LYS A 38 -27.54 22.83 28.40
C LYS A 38 -28.06 21.78 27.41
N ARG A 39 -28.44 22.17 26.18
CA ARG A 39 -28.86 21.23 25.11
C ARG A 39 -27.70 20.35 24.62
N TYR A 40 -26.49 20.90 24.50
CA TYR A 40 -25.30 20.15 24.12
C TYR A 40 -24.89 19.12 25.17
N ILE A 41 -24.94 19.49 26.46
CA ILE A 41 -24.59 18.57 27.57
C ILE A 41 -25.58 17.39 27.63
N SER A 42 -26.88 17.63 27.42
CA SER A 42 -27.88 16.56 27.39
C SER A 42 -27.74 15.62 26.18
N ILE A 43 -27.35 16.12 25.01
CA ILE A 43 -27.12 15.30 23.80
C ILE A 43 -25.85 14.45 23.96
N VAL A 44 -24.78 15.02 24.52
CA VAL A 44 -23.52 14.30 24.80
C VAL A 44 -23.73 13.21 25.85
N LEU A 45 -24.49 13.48 26.92
CA LEU A 45 -24.84 12.48 27.93
C LEU A 45 -25.72 11.35 27.36
N LEU A 46 -26.64 11.67 26.44
CA LEU A 46 -27.46 10.68 25.75
C LEU A 46 -26.62 9.76 24.85
N PHE A 47 -25.59 10.31 24.19
CA PHE A 47 -24.64 9.56 23.36
C PHE A 47 -23.70 8.69 24.21
N MET A 48 -23.29 9.15 25.39
CA MET A 48 -22.53 8.34 26.36
C MET A 48 -23.37 7.19 26.93
N LEU A 49 -24.68 7.41 27.15
CA LEU A 49 -25.60 6.37 27.62
C LEU A 49 -25.92 5.32 26.53
N LEU A 50 -25.98 5.72 25.26
CA LEU A 50 -26.17 4.80 24.13
C LEU A 50 -24.89 4.01 23.79
N SER A 51 -23.71 4.63 23.89
CA SER A 51 -22.42 3.95 23.69
C SER A 51 -22.08 2.98 24.83
N SER A 52 -22.43 3.29 26.08
CA SER A 52 -22.21 2.38 27.21
C SER A 52 -23.10 1.12 27.15
N THR A 53 -24.30 1.19 26.55
CA THR A 53 -25.12 -0.01 26.30
C THR A 53 -24.58 -0.90 25.19
N ILE A 54 -23.77 -0.36 24.26
CA ILE A 54 -23.07 -1.15 23.22
C ILE A 54 -21.76 -1.73 23.78
N MET A 55 -21.12 -1.06 24.75
CA MET A 55 -19.99 -1.63 25.52
C MET A 55 -20.40 -2.80 26.43
N ALA A 56 -21.64 -2.83 26.92
CA ALA A 56 -22.15 -3.94 27.71
C ALA A 56 -22.42 -5.20 26.87
N ALA A 57 -22.69 -5.06 25.56
CA ALA A 57 -22.82 -6.19 24.64
C ALA A 57 -21.45 -6.75 24.18
N THR A 58 -20.36 -5.98 24.34
CA THR A 58 -18.99 -6.39 23.97
C THR A 58 -18.18 -6.93 25.14
N SER A 59 -18.63 -6.75 26.39
CA SER A 59 -17.95 -7.27 27.59
C SER A 59 -18.38 -8.68 28.00
N SER A 60 -19.34 -9.30 27.30
CA SER A 60 -19.67 -10.72 27.44
C SER A 60 -18.98 -11.63 26.41
N ILE A 61 -18.09 -11.10 25.58
CA ILE A 61 -17.16 -11.92 24.78
C ILE A 61 -15.88 -12.05 25.60
N GLN A 62 -15.92 -12.94 26.60
CA GLN A 62 -14.70 -13.37 27.28
C GLN A 62 -13.84 -14.14 26.27
N LYS A 63 -12.67 -13.58 25.95
CA LYS A 63 -11.39 -14.29 25.81
C LYS A 63 -11.48 -15.70 25.20
N GLU A 64 -12.08 -15.81 24.02
CA GLU A 64 -11.85 -16.96 23.16
C GLU A 64 -10.48 -16.75 22.50
N THR A 65 -9.60 -17.71 22.71
CA THR A 65 -8.33 -17.84 21.99
C THR A 65 -8.61 -17.87 20.49
N SER A 66 -7.69 -17.31 19.69
CA SER A 66 -7.71 -17.12 18.24
C SER A 66 -7.71 -18.41 17.40
N ASP A 67 -8.25 -19.50 17.93
CA ASP A 67 -8.53 -20.70 17.15
C ASP A 67 -9.94 -20.56 16.59
N GLY A 68 -10.01 -20.04 15.36
CA GLY A 68 -11.22 -20.07 14.55
C GLY A 68 -11.82 -21.48 14.55
N PHE A 69 -13.12 -21.56 14.68
CA PHE A 69 -13.93 -22.78 14.81
C PHE A 69 -13.51 -23.86 13.79
N GLU A 70 -12.62 -24.76 14.21
CA GLU A 70 -12.23 -25.93 13.42
C GLU A 70 -13.44 -26.88 13.37
N LEU A 71 -13.87 -27.28 12.17
CA LEU A 71 -14.95 -28.28 12.06
C LEU A 71 -14.46 -29.55 12.74
N SER A 72 -15.26 -30.11 13.66
CA SER A 72 -14.96 -31.42 14.27
C SER A 72 -14.91 -32.48 13.17
N ALA A 73 -13.69 -32.89 12.80
CA ALA A 73 -13.46 -33.73 11.64
C ALA A 73 -14.20 -35.08 11.76
N THR A 74 -14.91 -35.47 10.70
CA THR A 74 -15.55 -36.80 10.61
C THR A 74 -14.55 -37.87 10.21
N ASN A 75 -13.72 -37.62 9.18
CA ASN A 75 -12.58 -38.43 8.76
C ASN A 75 -11.42 -37.54 8.27
N THR A 76 -10.21 -38.12 8.18
CA THR A 76 -9.04 -37.45 7.57
C THR A 76 -8.60 -38.22 6.33
N ILE A 77 -8.40 -37.49 5.22
CA ILE A 77 -7.92 -37.98 3.93
C ILE A 77 -6.54 -37.36 3.69
N TYR A 78 -5.56 -38.19 3.33
CA TYR A 78 -4.18 -37.76 3.16
C TYR A 78 -3.79 -37.62 1.68
N VAL A 79 -2.97 -36.62 1.37
CA VAL A 79 -2.43 -36.33 0.04
C VAL A 79 -0.90 -36.15 0.12
N ASP A 80 -0.13 -36.84 -0.73
CA ASP A 80 1.34 -36.80 -0.82
C ASP A 80 1.79 -36.86 -2.29
N ASP A 81 2.46 -35.81 -2.79
CA ASP A 81 2.98 -35.78 -4.17
C ASP A 81 4.04 -36.87 -4.43
N ASN A 82 4.66 -37.40 -3.36
CA ASN A 82 5.65 -38.46 -3.41
C ASN A 82 5.05 -39.86 -3.60
N ASN A 83 3.74 -40.07 -3.35
CA ASN A 83 3.10 -41.37 -3.58
C ASN A 83 2.83 -41.61 -5.07
N THR A 84 3.90 -41.81 -5.85
CA THR A 84 3.82 -41.93 -7.31
C THR A 84 3.39 -43.31 -7.83
N GLN A 85 3.43 -44.35 -6.98
CA GLN A 85 3.16 -45.75 -7.37
C GLN A 85 1.86 -46.32 -6.80
N GLY A 86 1.26 -45.64 -5.82
CA GLY A 86 0.09 -46.13 -5.12
C GLY A 86 0.40 -47.30 -4.17
N PRO A 87 -0.64 -47.94 -3.60
CA PRO A 87 -2.06 -47.63 -3.81
C PRO A 87 -2.46 -46.23 -3.31
N TRP A 88 -3.58 -45.72 -3.81
CA TRP A 88 -4.12 -44.40 -3.51
C TRP A 88 -5.53 -44.56 -2.93
N ASP A 89 -5.62 -44.82 -1.63
CA ASP A 89 -6.91 -44.97 -0.94
C ASP A 89 -7.21 -43.83 0.06
N GLY A 90 -6.29 -42.86 0.18
CA GLY A 90 -6.44 -41.69 1.04
C GLY A 90 -6.13 -41.93 2.50
N SER A 91 -5.71 -43.14 2.88
CA SER A 91 -5.15 -43.43 4.22
C SER A 91 -3.78 -42.78 4.41
N TYR A 92 -3.29 -42.78 5.64
CA TYR A 92 -1.96 -42.24 5.97
C TYR A 92 -0.84 -43.04 5.26
N GLU A 93 -0.98 -44.37 5.17
CA GLU A 93 -0.02 -45.27 4.53
C GLU A 93 -0.10 -45.23 3.00
N HIS A 94 -1.27 -44.88 2.45
CA HIS A 94 -1.57 -44.90 1.02
C HIS A 94 -2.29 -43.60 0.59
N PRO A 95 -1.65 -42.42 0.79
CA PRO A 95 -2.26 -41.13 0.52
C PRO A 95 -2.55 -40.96 -0.97
N PHE A 96 -3.51 -40.12 -1.33
CA PHE A 96 -3.68 -39.73 -2.74
C PHE A 96 -2.47 -38.95 -3.23
N ARG A 97 -2.15 -39.05 -4.53
CA ARG A 97 -1.05 -38.26 -5.10
C ARG A 97 -1.42 -36.80 -5.30
N TYR A 98 -2.64 -36.55 -5.77
CA TYR A 98 -3.11 -35.21 -6.14
C TYR A 98 -4.11 -34.68 -5.12
N ILE A 99 -4.11 -33.36 -4.92
CA ILE A 99 -5.04 -32.67 -4.03
C ILE A 99 -6.48 -32.88 -4.52
N HIS A 100 -6.67 -32.83 -5.84
CA HIS A 100 -7.97 -33.07 -6.47
C HIS A 100 -8.61 -34.39 -6.02
N ASP A 101 -7.84 -35.48 -5.98
CA ASP A 101 -8.33 -36.80 -5.59
C ASP A 101 -8.74 -36.83 -4.11
N GLY A 102 -7.98 -36.18 -3.24
CA GLY A 102 -8.33 -36.05 -1.83
C GLY A 102 -9.64 -35.32 -1.61
N ILE A 103 -9.86 -34.21 -2.32
CA ILE A 103 -11.11 -33.44 -2.26
C ILE A 103 -12.27 -34.25 -2.85
N LEU A 104 -12.06 -34.96 -3.95
CA LEU A 104 -13.10 -35.78 -4.60
C LEU A 104 -13.70 -36.80 -3.62
N HIS A 105 -12.85 -37.44 -2.81
CA HIS A 105 -13.24 -38.47 -1.84
C HIS A 105 -13.68 -37.92 -0.48
N ALA A 106 -13.46 -36.63 -0.21
CA ALA A 106 -13.96 -35.97 0.99
C ALA A 106 -15.49 -35.77 0.94
N THR A 107 -16.09 -35.69 2.11
CA THR A 107 -17.47 -35.25 2.36
C THR A 107 -17.47 -34.06 3.32
N ASP A 108 -18.61 -33.37 3.45
CA ASP A 108 -18.72 -32.24 4.38
C ASP A 108 -18.37 -32.66 5.81
N GLY A 109 -17.50 -31.88 6.46
CA GLY A 109 -16.94 -32.15 7.78
C GLY A 109 -15.62 -32.92 7.76
N ASP A 110 -15.17 -33.46 6.63
CA ASP A 110 -13.89 -34.16 6.55
C ASP A 110 -12.70 -33.19 6.55
N THR A 111 -11.52 -33.74 6.83
CA THR A 111 -10.23 -33.05 6.70
C THR A 111 -9.44 -33.63 5.53
N VAL A 112 -8.97 -32.77 4.64
CA VAL A 112 -7.96 -33.11 3.62
C VAL A 112 -6.62 -32.59 4.12
N SER A 113 -5.70 -33.51 4.44
CA SER A 113 -4.37 -33.23 4.97
C SER A 113 -3.32 -33.45 3.89
N VAL A 114 -2.62 -32.38 3.50
CA VAL A 114 -1.66 -32.36 2.40
C VAL A 114 -0.23 -32.35 2.97
N PHE A 115 0.58 -33.34 2.63
CA PHE A 115 1.96 -33.44 3.09
C PHE A 115 2.86 -32.35 2.45
N ASN A 116 4.10 -32.25 2.93
CA ASN A 116 5.11 -31.38 2.33
C ASN A 116 5.39 -31.81 0.88
N GLY A 117 5.38 -30.86 -0.04
CA GLY A 117 5.47 -31.15 -1.48
C GLY A 117 5.16 -29.93 -2.34
N LEU A 118 5.37 -30.07 -3.64
CA LEU A 118 5.05 -29.07 -4.66
C LEU A 118 3.90 -29.57 -5.53
N TYR A 119 2.71 -29.06 -5.27
CA TYR A 119 1.47 -29.42 -5.94
C TYR A 119 1.18 -28.42 -7.05
N LYS A 120 1.51 -28.79 -8.29
CA LYS A 120 1.22 -28.00 -9.50
C LYS A 120 -0.23 -28.24 -9.93
N GLU A 121 -1.17 -27.63 -9.21
CA GLU A 121 -2.61 -27.85 -9.35
C GLU A 121 -3.39 -26.54 -9.14
N THR A 122 -4.57 -26.43 -9.76
CA THR A 122 -5.61 -25.50 -9.33
C THR A 122 -6.69 -26.26 -8.56
N VAL A 123 -7.14 -25.71 -7.43
CA VAL A 123 -7.92 -26.41 -6.43
C VAL A 123 -9.31 -25.78 -6.30
N ILE A 124 -10.36 -26.60 -6.34
CA ILE A 124 -11.75 -26.16 -6.12
C ILE A 124 -12.26 -26.79 -4.83
N LEU A 125 -12.51 -25.96 -3.82
CA LEU A 125 -13.06 -26.37 -2.51
C LEU A 125 -14.58 -26.23 -2.54
N ASN A 126 -15.25 -27.28 -3.01
CA ASN A 126 -16.69 -27.36 -3.20
C ASN A 126 -17.46 -28.13 -2.12
N LYS A 127 -16.78 -28.44 -1.01
CA LYS A 127 -17.34 -29.10 0.18
C LYS A 127 -16.94 -28.32 1.43
N SER A 128 -17.74 -28.39 2.48
CA SER A 128 -17.43 -27.76 3.77
C SER A 128 -16.39 -28.59 4.53
N ILE A 129 -15.11 -28.38 4.24
CA ILE A 129 -14.01 -29.22 4.74
C ILE A 129 -12.92 -28.40 5.44
N ASN A 130 -12.11 -29.09 6.26
CA ASN A 130 -10.83 -28.58 6.72
C ASN A 130 -9.76 -28.96 5.68
N PHE A 131 -9.12 -27.97 5.07
CA PHE A 131 -8.05 -28.13 4.09
C PHE A 131 -6.73 -27.66 4.72
N GLN A 132 -5.86 -28.60 5.10
CA GLN A 132 -4.63 -28.29 5.85
C GLN A 132 -3.38 -28.78 5.12
N GLY A 133 -2.37 -27.93 5.03
CA GLY A 133 -1.01 -28.35 4.73
C GLY A 133 -0.28 -28.86 5.97
N GLN A 134 0.78 -29.63 5.78
CA GLN A 134 1.61 -30.14 6.86
C GLN A 134 2.46 -29.04 7.49
N GLN A 135 3.00 -28.14 6.66
CA GLN A 135 3.80 -27.00 7.10
C GLN A 135 3.69 -25.82 6.12
N GLN A 136 3.55 -24.61 6.68
CA GLN A 136 3.33 -23.39 5.91
C GLN A 136 4.38 -23.15 4.80
N ASN A 137 5.67 -23.36 5.07
CA ASN A 137 6.76 -23.03 4.13
C ASN A 137 7.08 -24.15 3.12
N THR A 138 6.53 -25.36 3.28
CA THR A 138 6.96 -26.55 2.51
C THR A 138 5.82 -27.35 1.91
N THR A 139 4.56 -27.09 2.28
CA THR A 139 3.39 -27.52 1.51
C THR A 139 2.99 -26.40 0.57
N ILE A 140 3.28 -26.58 -0.72
CA ILE A 140 3.18 -25.53 -1.75
C ILE A 140 2.15 -25.93 -2.80
N ILE A 141 1.18 -25.06 -3.06
CA ILE A 141 0.26 -25.16 -4.19
C ILE A 141 0.62 -24.08 -5.21
N ASP A 142 1.00 -24.51 -6.41
CA ASP A 142 1.51 -23.66 -7.48
C ASP A 142 0.53 -23.64 -8.65
N GLY A 143 -0.02 -22.45 -8.94
CA GLY A 143 -0.96 -22.23 -10.04
C GLY A 143 -0.31 -22.14 -11.43
N GLN A 144 1.02 -22.21 -11.52
CA GLN A 144 1.79 -22.20 -12.75
C GLN A 144 1.48 -21.00 -13.67
N ASN A 145 1.29 -19.82 -13.06
CA ASN A 145 0.89 -18.59 -13.74
C ASN A 145 -0.44 -18.74 -14.52
N ASN A 146 -1.36 -19.60 -14.06
CA ASN A 146 -2.61 -19.88 -14.76
C ASN A 146 -3.84 -19.81 -13.83
N GLY A 147 -4.72 -18.83 -14.08
CA GLY A 147 -5.99 -18.70 -13.37
C GLY A 147 -5.84 -18.48 -11.86
N SER A 148 -6.90 -18.76 -11.10
CA SER A 148 -6.85 -18.72 -9.65
C SER A 148 -6.35 -20.05 -9.08
N VAL A 149 -5.47 -20.01 -8.08
CA VAL A 149 -4.84 -21.21 -7.51
C VAL A 149 -5.83 -22.01 -6.68
N ILE A 150 -6.58 -21.35 -5.78
CA ILE A 150 -7.66 -21.95 -4.99
C ILE A 150 -8.97 -21.19 -5.25
N THR A 151 -10.05 -21.92 -5.48
CA THR A 151 -11.41 -21.35 -5.55
C THR A 151 -12.30 -21.98 -4.48
N ILE A 152 -12.84 -21.16 -3.57
CA ILE A 152 -13.74 -21.58 -2.49
C ILE A 152 -15.18 -21.37 -2.95
N THR A 153 -15.93 -22.46 -3.17
CA THR A 153 -17.34 -22.40 -3.58
C THR A 153 -18.32 -22.87 -2.53
N SER A 154 -17.86 -23.61 -1.50
CA SER A 154 -18.70 -24.01 -0.37
C SER A 154 -18.47 -23.15 0.86
N ASP A 155 -19.52 -22.96 1.64
CA ASP A 155 -19.46 -22.31 2.95
C ASP A 155 -18.68 -23.17 3.97
N ASN A 156 -18.22 -22.53 5.05
CA ASN A 156 -17.53 -23.16 6.17
C ASN A 156 -16.27 -23.94 5.77
N VAL A 157 -15.58 -23.50 4.72
CA VAL A 157 -14.25 -24.01 4.37
C VAL A 157 -13.21 -23.40 5.30
N TYR A 158 -12.33 -24.24 5.84
CA TYR A 158 -11.22 -23.83 6.70
C TYR A 158 -9.90 -24.21 6.04
N ILE A 159 -9.06 -23.22 5.70
CA ILE A 159 -7.76 -23.41 5.05
C ILE A 159 -6.64 -23.06 6.03
N LYS A 160 -5.64 -23.94 6.22
CA LYS A 160 -4.45 -23.61 7.03
C LYS A 160 -3.12 -24.20 6.54
N GLU A 161 -2.04 -23.53 6.94
CA GLU A 161 -0.66 -24.06 6.95
C GLU A 161 -0.10 -24.48 5.59
N LEU A 162 -0.28 -23.65 4.57
CA LEU A 162 0.28 -23.88 3.24
C LEU A 162 0.69 -22.58 2.53
N THR A 163 1.46 -22.73 1.46
CA THR A 163 1.86 -21.65 0.56
C THR A 163 1.04 -21.75 -0.73
N ILE A 164 0.47 -20.63 -1.17
CA ILE A 164 -0.27 -20.46 -2.42
C ILE A 164 0.52 -19.51 -3.31
N GLN A 165 0.86 -19.94 -4.53
CA GLN A 165 1.73 -19.17 -5.40
C GLN A 165 1.39 -19.19 -6.87
N ASN A 166 1.94 -18.21 -7.60
CA ASN A 166 1.98 -18.17 -9.06
C ASN A 166 0.58 -18.28 -9.68
N SER A 167 -0.33 -17.38 -9.29
CA SER A 167 -1.61 -17.24 -10.00
C SER A 167 -1.36 -16.71 -11.42
N GLY A 168 -2.36 -16.81 -12.29
CA GLY A 168 -2.35 -16.03 -13.53
C GLY A 168 -2.29 -14.52 -13.27
N GLY A 169 -1.85 -13.77 -14.29
CA GLY A 169 -1.66 -12.32 -14.21
C GLY A 169 -2.88 -11.48 -14.56
N TYR A 170 -3.97 -12.10 -15.03
CA TYR A 170 -5.19 -11.36 -15.36
C TYR A 170 -5.90 -10.86 -14.10
N LYS A 171 -6.64 -9.75 -14.23
CA LYS A 171 -7.30 -9.05 -13.13
C LYS A 171 -8.18 -9.93 -12.23
N GLU A 172 -8.86 -10.90 -12.82
CA GLU A 172 -9.75 -11.84 -12.12
C GLU A 172 -9.03 -13.01 -11.44
N ASN A 173 -7.73 -13.16 -11.68
CA ASN A 173 -6.94 -14.26 -11.12
C ASN A 173 -6.48 -13.90 -9.70
N ALA A 174 -6.44 -14.94 -8.86
CA ALA A 174 -6.03 -14.76 -7.47
C ALA A 174 -5.30 -15.99 -6.92
N GLY A 175 -4.55 -15.81 -5.83
CA GLY A 175 -4.15 -16.93 -4.99
C GLY A 175 -5.37 -17.69 -4.50
N ILE A 176 -6.33 -16.97 -3.92
CA ILE A 176 -7.61 -17.54 -3.47
C ILE A 176 -8.77 -16.67 -3.94
N THR A 177 -9.68 -17.24 -4.70
CA THR A 177 -10.98 -16.62 -5.05
C THR A 177 -12.07 -17.15 -4.12
N VAL A 178 -12.77 -16.25 -3.44
CA VAL A 178 -13.86 -16.60 -2.50
C VAL A 178 -15.22 -16.33 -3.15
N ILE A 179 -15.97 -17.40 -3.40
CA ILE A 179 -17.34 -17.36 -3.95
C ILE A 179 -18.39 -17.71 -2.87
N ALA A 180 -17.95 -18.24 -1.72
CA ALA A 180 -18.78 -18.57 -0.56
C ALA A 180 -18.97 -17.40 0.43
N ASP A 181 -20.01 -17.45 1.27
CA ASP A 181 -20.36 -16.44 2.28
C ASP A 181 -19.71 -16.69 3.65
N THR A 182 -18.94 -17.76 3.78
CA THR A 182 -18.17 -18.06 4.99
C THR A 182 -16.92 -18.84 4.62
N ALA A 183 -15.76 -18.35 5.06
CA ALA A 183 -14.50 -19.07 4.97
C ALA A 183 -13.54 -18.57 6.05
N THR A 184 -12.67 -19.46 6.52
CA THR A 184 -11.53 -19.11 7.37
C THR A 184 -10.25 -19.50 6.66
N ILE A 185 -9.36 -18.54 6.48
CA ILE A 185 -8.05 -18.72 5.85
C ILE A 185 -7.01 -18.29 6.88
N THR A 186 -6.18 -19.23 7.36
CA THR A 186 -5.24 -18.93 8.43
C THR A 186 -3.86 -19.50 8.21
N ARG A 187 -2.81 -18.85 8.73
CA ARG A 187 -1.42 -19.37 8.66
C ARG A 187 -0.98 -19.76 7.24
N CYS A 188 -1.37 -18.97 6.24
CA CYS A 188 -1.00 -19.17 4.83
C CYS A 188 0.03 -18.14 4.36
N ILE A 189 0.86 -18.51 3.38
CA ILE A 189 1.66 -17.56 2.60
C ILE A 189 0.99 -17.44 1.23
N ILE A 190 0.74 -16.21 0.79
CA ILE A 190 0.19 -15.93 -0.53
C ILE A 190 1.18 -15.02 -1.27
N TYR A 191 1.77 -15.54 -2.33
CA TYR A 191 2.87 -14.87 -3.01
C TYR A 191 2.81 -14.96 -4.53
N ARG A 192 3.33 -13.95 -5.25
CA ARG A 192 3.33 -13.88 -6.73
C ARG A 192 1.95 -14.17 -7.30
N THR A 193 0.99 -13.35 -6.91
CA THR A 193 -0.37 -13.40 -7.43
C THR A 193 -0.81 -12.02 -7.87
N HIS A 194 -1.68 -11.92 -8.88
CA HIS A 194 -2.30 -10.65 -9.21
C HIS A 194 -3.08 -10.12 -7.99
N THR A 195 -3.95 -10.95 -7.44
CA THR A 195 -4.66 -10.71 -6.18
C THR A 195 -4.40 -11.85 -5.20
N GLY A 196 -3.97 -11.59 -3.98
CA GLY A 196 -3.74 -12.65 -2.99
C GLY A 196 -5.05 -13.36 -2.61
N ILE A 197 -6.00 -12.62 -2.05
CA ILE A 197 -7.37 -13.10 -1.82
C ILE A 197 -8.38 -12.14 -2.44
N SER A 198 -9.26 -12.66 -3.31
CA SER A 198 -10.33 -11.93 -3.97
C SER A 198 -11.70 -12.28 -3.33
N ILE A 199 -12.44 -11.25 -2.90
CA ILE A 199 -13.74 -11.37 -2.22
C ILE A 199 -14.73 -10.38 -2.85
N HIS A 200 -15.78 -10.88 -3.48
CA HIS A 200 -16.76 -10.03 -4.17
C HIS A 200 -18.19 -10.40 -3.81
N ASN A 201 -18.94 -9.45 -3.23
CA ASN A 201 -20.31 -9.67 -2.77
C ASN A 201 -20.44 -10.88 -1.83
N LYS A 202 -19.57 -10.95 -0.81
CA LYS A 202 -19.56 -12.02 0.20
C LYS A 202 -19.64 -11.46 1.61
N SER A 203 -19.93 -12.34 2.55
CA SER A 203 -20.02 -12.01 3.97
C SER A 203 -19.04 -12.87 4.78
N ARG A 204 -18.81 -12.53 6.06
CA ARG A 204 -18.21 -13.39 7.11
C ARG A 204 -16.95 -14.17 6.68
N ILE A 205 -15.97 -13.47 6.12
CA ILE A 205 -14.66 -14.03 5.78
C ILE A 205 -13.65 -13.65 6.86
N MET A 206 -12.94 -14.66 7.38
CA MET A 206 -11.87 -14.47 8.36
C MET A 206 -10.52 -14.84 7.75
N ILE A 207 -9.58 -13.89 7.82
CA ILE A 207 -8.20 -14.04 7.37
C ILE A 207 -7.31 -13.77 8.58
N ALA A 208 -6.53 -14.77 9.01
CA ALA A 208 -5.77 -14.67 10.24
C ALA A 208 -4.34 -15.20 10.09
N ASN A 209 -3.34 -14.55 10.70
CA ASN A 209 -1.95 -15.07 10.72
C ASN A 209 -1.37 -15.36 9.31
N CYS A 210 -1.82 -14.64 8.29
CA CYS A 210 -1.38 -14.85 6.91
C CYS A 210 -0.28 -13.86 6.51
N ARG A 211 0.57 -14.26 5.56
CA ARG A 211 1.60 -13.40 4.94
C ARG A 211 1.27 -13.20 3.46
N PHE A 212 1.21 -11.95 3.02
CA PHE A 212 0.91 -11.54 1.66
C PHE A 212 2.06 -10.73 1.09
N HIS A 213 2.67 -11.19 0.00
CA HIS A 213 3.75 -10.43 -0.62
C HIS A 213 4.00 -10.66 -2.09
N THR A 214 4.64 -9.67 -2.72
CA THR A 214 4.96 -9.70 -4.14
C THR A 214 3.67 -9.97 -4.93
N ASN A 215 2.60 -9.24 -4.59
CA ASN A 215 1.30 -9.30 -5.26
C ASN A 215 0.89 -7.93 -5.79
N GLY A 216 -0.01 -7.88 -6.78
CA GLY A 216 -0.67 -6.62 -7.15
C GLY A 216 -1.50 -6.10 -5.97
N TYR A 217 -2.43 -6.94 -5.51
CA TYR A 217 -3.21 -6.71 -4.29
C TYR A 217 -2.97 -7.85 -3.29
N GLY A 218 -2.72 -7.55 -2.01
CA GLY A 218 -2.69 -8.61 -0.98
C GLY A 218 -4.08 -9.18 -0.74
N ILE A 219 -5.05 -8.31 -0.43
CA ILE A 219 -6.49 -8.65 -0.35
C ILE A 219 -7.27 -7.62 -1.14
N LEU A 220 -8.18 -8.08 -1.99
CA LEU A 220 -9.21 -7.26 -2.62
C LEU A 220 -10.59 -7.71 -2.15
N SER A 221 -11.31 -6.82 -1.46
CA SER A 221 -12.71 -7.03 -1.10
C SER A 221 -13.58 -5.93 -1.69
N SER A 222 -14.63 -6.31 -2.43
CA SER A 222 -15.60 -5.35 -2.94
C SER A 222 -17.04 -5.70 -2.56
N SER A 223 -17.83 -4.69 -2.20
CA SER A 223 -19.27 -4.82 -1.93
C SER A 223 -19.60 -5.96 -0.96
N SER A 224 -18.70 -6.20 0.00
CA SER A 224 -18.76 -7.31 0.95
C SER A 224 -19.02 -6.81 2.37
N GLU A 225 -19.29 -7.72 3.31
CA GLU A 225 -19.53 -7.35 4.71
C GLU A 225 -18.89 -8.34 5.69
N PHE A 226 -18.63 -7.89 6.92
CA PHE A 226 -18.09 -8.73 8.00
C PHE A 226 -16.75 -9.39 7.62
N ILE A 227 -15.82 -8.59 7.12
CA ILE A 227 -14.46 -9.03 6.78
C ILE A 227 -13.53 -8.78 7.97
N THR A 228 -12.90 -9.85 8.45
CA THR A 228 -11.95 -9.80 9.57
C THR A 228 -10.56 -10.17 9.08
N ILE A 229 -9.59 -9.29 9.33
CA ILE A 229 -8.17 -9.48 9.07
C ILE A 229 -7.44 -9.36 10.42
N ASP A 230 -6.83 -10.43 10.90
CA ASP A 230 -6.14 -10.42 12.18
C ASP A 230 -4.72 -10.99 12.07
N GLN A 231 -3.78 -10.43 12.83
CA GLN A 231 -2.40 -10.94 12.94
C GLN A 231 -1.71 -11.18 11.58
N SER A 232 -2.10 -10.45 10.54
CA SER A 232 -1.64 -10.71 9.17
C SER A 232 -0.62 -9.65 8.74
N CYS A 233 0.21 -10.01 7.78
CA CYS A 233 1.29 -9.15 7.31
C CYS A 233 1.27 -8.99 5.79
N PHE A 234 1.41 -7.74 5.33
CA PHE A 234 1.41 -7.31 3.94
C PHE A 234 2.70 -6.56 3.64
N TYR A 235 3.49 -7.03 2.68
CA TYR A 235 4.71 -6.34 2.25
C TYR A 235 5.04 -6.60 0.79
N HIS A 236 5.74 -5.68 0.13
CA HIS A 236 6.06 -5.80 -1.29
C HIS A 236 4.83 -6.04 -2.18
N ASN A 237 3.66 -5.52 -1.77
CA ASN A 237 2.46 -5.52 -2.61
C ASN A 237 2.29 -4.14 -3.23
N GLY A 238 1.65 -4.06 -4.39
CA GLY A 238 1.20 -2.77 -4.91
C GLY A 238 0.23 -2.11 -3.93
N ILE A 239 -0.83 -2.83 -3.55
CA ILE A 239 -1.73 -2.45 -2.45
C ILE A 239 -1.87 -3.63 -1.48
N GLY A 240 -1.59 -3.40 -0.19
CA GLY A 240 -1.69 -4.45 0.84
C GLY A 240 -3.12 -4.95 1.02
N VAL A 241 -4.05 -4.05 1.37
CA VAL A 241 -5.49 -4.35 1.48
C VAL A 241 -6.31 -3.29 0.75
N TYR A 242 -7.10 -3.71 -0.23
CA TYR A 242 -8.04 -2.85 -0.95
C TYR A 242 -9.49 -3.23 -0.64
N LEU A 243 -10.24 -2.29 -0.06
CA LEU A 243 -11.63 -2.45 0.36
C LEU A 243 -12.53 -1.43 -0.35
N TYR A 244 -13.34 -1.90 -1.30
CA TYR A 244 -14.22 -1.05 -2.10
C TYR A 244 -15.70 -1.30 -1.81
N GLY A 245 -16.39 -0.36 -1.17
CA GLY A 245 -17.80 -0.53 -0.82
C GLY A 245 -18.06 -1.63 0.22
N THR A 246 -17.04 -2.02 0.99
CA THR A 246 -17.11 -3.08 1.99
C THR A 246 -17.53 -2.51 3.36
N GLN A 247 -18.28 -3.27 4.14
CA GLN A 247 -18.83 -2.83 5.43
C GLN A 247 -18.46 -3.76 6.59
N TYR A 248 -18.48 -3.24 7.81
CA TYR A 248 -18.17 -4.01 9.03
C TYR A 248 -16.80 -4.69 8.94
N ILE A 249 -15.79 -3.86 8.75
CA ILE A 249 -14.40 -4.26 8.54
C ILE A 249 -13.66 -4.22 9.87
N THR A 250 -12.97 -5.31 10.21
CA THR A 250 -12.09 -5.36 11.37
C THR A 250 -10.68 -5.76 10.94
N ILE A 251 -9.70 -4.88 11.19
CA ILE A 251 -8.28 -5.13 10.97
C ILE A 251 -7.56 -5.00 12.32
N THR A 252 -6.98 -6.09 12.82
CA THR A 252 -6.33 -6.09 14.14
C THR A 252 -4.96 -6.73 14.12
N ASN A 253 -4.07 -6.23 14.98
CA ASN A 253 -2.74 -6.81 15.24
C ASN A 253 -1.91 -7.08 13.97
N SER A 254 -2.14 -6.29 12.91
CA SER A 254 -1.61 -6.56 11.58
C SER A 254 -0.48 -5.59 11.21
N TYR A 255 0.26 -5.92 10.16
CA TYR A 255 1.40 -5.14 9.67
C TYR A 255 1.27 -4.88 8.16
N ALA A 256 1.45 -3.63 7.74
CA ALA A 256 1.64 -3.26 6.34
C ALA A 256 2.98 -2.52 6.19
N ASP A 257 3.93 -3.14 5.51
CA ASP A 257 5.34 -2.73 5.45
C ASP A 257 5.88 -2.75 4.01
N THR A 258 6.46 -1.67 3.48
CA THR A 258 7.06 -1.67 2.12
C THR A 258 6.07 -2.07 1.02
N ASN A 259 4.83 -1.59 1.09
CA ASN A 259 3.86 -1.64 -0.01
C ASN A 259 3.83 -0.30 -0.74
N GLY A 260 3.20 -0.25 -1.92
CA GLY A 260 2.79 1.03 -2.54
C GLY A 260 1.83 1.77 -1.61
N ILE A 261 0.67 1.15 -1.35
CA ILE A 261 -0.28 1.57 -0.31
C ILE A 261 -0.50 0.45 0.68
N GLY A 262 -0.34 0.73 1.98
CA GLY A 262 -0.65 -0.23 3.03
C GLY A 262 -2.11 -0.67 2.97
N PHE A 263 -3.05 0.25 3.24
CA PHE A 263 -4.49 -0.02 3.16
C PHE A 263 -5.22 1.06 2.37
N LEU A 264 -5.98 0.66 1.35
CA LEU A 264 -6.86 1.53 0.57
C LEU A 264 -8.32 1.16 0.85
N CYS A 265 -9.09 2.09 1.40
CA CYS A 265 -10.52 1.96 1.65
C CYS A 265 -11.28 3.00 0.84
N GLU A 266 -12.20 2.56 -0.01
CA GLU A 266 -13.00 3.44 -0.85
C GLU A 266 -14.49 3.12 -0.69
N ARG A 267 -15.32 4.15 -0.43
CA ARG A 267 -16.78 4.00 -0.28
C ARG A 267 -17.20 2.95 0.78
N SER A 268 -16.29 2.61 1.68
CA SER A 268 -16.45 1.59 2.73
C SER A 268 -16.89 2.19 4.06
N SER A 269 -17.55 1.42 4.93
CA SER A 269 -18.07 1.93 6.21
C SER A 269 -17.93 0.95 7.37
N ASN A 270 -18.06 1.46 8.61
CA ASN A 270 -17.91 0.68 9.84
C ASN A 270 -16.55 -0.02 9.90
N ILE A 271 -15.48 0.79 9.80
CA ILE A 271 -14.11 0.33 9.70
C ILE A 271 -13.44 0.43 11.07
N ARG A 272 -12.83 -0.66 11.53
CA ARG A 272 -12.10 -0.72 12.80
C ARG A 272 -10.69 -1.25 12.58
N ILE A 273 -9.68 -0.40 12.81
CA ILE A 273 -8.26 -0.73 12.74
C ILE A 273 -7.64 -0.58 14.13
N VAL A 274 -7.10 -1.65 14.71
CA VAL A 274 -6.64 -1.65 16.11
C VAL A 274 -5.34 -2.42 16.30
N ASN A 275 -4.39 -1.86 17.05
CA ASN A 275 -3.09 -2.49 17.36
C ASN A 275 -2.29 -2.85 16.10
N THR A 276 -2.42 -2.05 15.05
CA THR A 276 -1.84 -2.32 13.74
C THR A 276 -0.67 -1.37 13.48
N ALA A 277 0.33 -1.84 12.75
CA ALA A 277 1.45 -1.02 12.29
C ALA A 277 1.44 -0.88 10.76
N VAL A 278 1.55 0.35 10.28
CA VAL A 278 1.67 0.71 8.86
C VAL A 278 2.91 1.56 8.71
N ARG A 279 3.95 0.99 8.09
CA ARG A 279 5.26 1.64 8.07
C ARG A 279 6.11 1.37 6.83
N ASP A 280 7.08 2.23 6.58
CA ASP A 280 8.08 2.06 5.51
C ASP A 280 7.43 1.73 4.16
N ASN A 281 6.20 2.18 3.91
CA ASN A 281 5.54 2.08 2.61
C ASN A 281 5.93 3.30 1.77
N ASP A 282 5.54 3.30 0.50
CA ASP A 282 5.96 4.28 -0.50
C ASP A 282 5.98 5.73 0.01
N ASP A 283 7.08 6.42 -0.29
CA ASP A 283 7.40 7.78 0.17
C ASP A 283 6.54 8.85 -0.52
N ASN A 284 5.99 8.54 -1.69
CA ASN A 284 5.07 9.41 -2.42
C ASN A 284 3.59 9.08 -2.08
N GLU A 285 3.33 7.88 -1.54
CA GLU A 285 2.00 7.37 -1.14
C GLU A 285 1.98 6.76 0.27
N GLY A 286 1.71 5.46 0.45
CA GLY A 286 2.26 4.70 1.57
C GLY A 286 1.31 4.21 2.68
N GLY A 287 0.52 5.07 3.32
CA GLY A 287 -0.13 4.68 4.58
C GLY A 287 -1.51 4.04 4.47
N ILE A 288 -2.49 4.69 5.12
CA ILE A 288 -3.89 4.24 5.18
C ILE A 288 -4.78 5.30 4.53
N PHE A 289 -5.42 4.95 3.42
CA PHE A 289 -6.21 5.88 2.60
C PHE A 289 -7.70 5.57 2.75
N PHE A 290 -8.49 6.60 3.02
CA PHE A 290 -9.93 6.55 3.17
C PHE A 290 -10.57 7.56 2.22
N ILE A 291 -11.21 7.07 1.19
CA ILE A 291 -11.85 7.88 0.16
C ILE A 291 -13.35 7.64 0.22
N ARG A 292 -14.11 8.68 0.62
CA ARG A 292 -15.58 8.61 0.77
C ARG A 292 -16.04 7.52 1.75
N CYS A 293 -15.32 7.36 2.86
CA CYS A 293 -15.64 6.38 3.90
C CYS A 293 -16.40 7.00 5.10
N SER A 294 -17.08 6.15 5.87
CA SER A 294 -17.74 6.57 7.11
C SER A 294 -17.51 5.61 8.28
N ASP A 295 -17.66 6.13 9.50
CA ASP A 295 -17.64 5.36 10.74
C ASP A 295 -16.33 4.59 10.92
N ILE A 296 -15.24 5.36 10.97
CA ILE A 296 -13.86 4.89 10.96
C ILE A 296 -13.28 4.98 12.37
N ASN A 297 -12.73 3.90 12.89
CA ASN A 297 -12.05 3.85 14.18
C ASN A 297 -10.62 3.34 14.02
N ILE A 298 -9.64 4.18 14.34
CA ILE A 298 -8.21 3.85 14.26
C ILE A 298 -7.64 4.02 15.65
N ILE A 299 -7.29 2.91 16.29
CA ILE A 299 -7.01 2.89 17.73
C ILE A 299 -5.67 2.20 17.97
N ASN A 300 -4.81 2.83 18.76
CA ASN A 300 -3.60 2.18 19.26
C ASN A 300 -2.68 1.70 18.11
N CYS A 301 -2.52 2.49 17.05
CA CYS A 301 -1.76 2.10 15.84
C CYS A 301 -0.43 2.84 15.71
N TYR A 302 0.54 2.21 15.06
CA TYR A 302 1.81 2.84 14.65
C TYR A 302 1.74 3.18 13.16
N ILE A 303 1.82 4.46 12.82
CA ILE A 303 1.82 4.99 11.45
C ILE A 303 3.17 5.68 11.24
N VAL A 304 4.16 4.92 10.77
CA VAL A 304 5.56 5.31 10.86
C VAL A 304 6.18 5.35 9.48
N HIS A 305 6.77 6.47 9.09
CA HIS A 305 7.61 6.51 7.89
C HIS A 305 6.90 6.06 6.60
N ASN A 306 5.76 6.70 6.32
CA ASN A 306 5.08 6.60 5.04
C ASN A 306 5.11 7.98 4.37
N GLY A 307 4.92 8.04 3.04
CA GLY A 307 4.65 9.30 2.35
C GLY A 307 3.52 10.07 2.99
N VAL A 308 2.37 9.41 3.05
CA VAL A 308 1.13 9.86 3.66
C VAL A 308 0.71 8.82 4.70
N GLY A 309 0.80 9.16 5.98
CA GLY A 309 0.45 8.23 7.06
C GLY A 309 -1.03 7.85 7.06
N ILE A 310 -1.92 8.84 7.16
CA ILE A 310 -3.38 8.67 6.97
C ILE A 310 -3.90 9.74 6.02
N ASN A 311 -4.67 9.34 5.00
CA ASN A 311 -5.31 10.23 4.06
C ASN A 311 -6.84 10.08 4.13
N LEU A 312 -7.53 11.09 4.66
CA LEU A 312 -8.99 11.15 4.74
C LEU A 312 -9.52 12.13 3.69
N ILE A 313 -10.17 11.61 2.66
CA ILE A 313 -10.76 12.41 1.57
C ILE A 313 -12.27 12.21 1.58
N ASN A 314 -13.02 13.30 1.73
CA ASN A 314 -14.49 13.31 1.71
C ASN A 314 -15.10 12.23 2.63
N SER A 315 -14.47 12.02 3.78
CA SER A 315 -14.82 10.99 4.76
C SER A 315 -15.41 11.62 6.03
N SER A 316 -16.18 10.86 6.79
CA SER A 316 -16.93 11.35 7.96
C SER A 316 -16.93 10.37 9.13
N ASN A 317 -17.25 10.87 10.34
CA ASN A 317 -17.33 10.07 11.57
C ASN A 317 -16.05 9.24 11.82
N CYS A 318 -14.91 9.92 11.91
CA CYS A 318 -13.62 9.27 12.15
C CYS A 318 -13.12 9.55 13.56
N TYR A 319 -12.75 8.49 14.28
CA TYR A 319 -12.14 8.54 15.60
C TYR A 319 -10.74 7.94 15.54
N ILE A 320 -9.73 8.76 15.81
CA ILE A 320 -8.32 8.36 15.87
C ILE A 320 -7.84 8.53 17.31
N ASP A 321 -7.43 7.43 17.95
CA ASP A 321 -7.05 7.43 19.36
C ASP A 321 -5.77 6.65 19.63
N ARG A 322 -4.91 7.16 20.51
CA ARG A 322 -3.69 6.47 20.96
C ARG A 322 -2.76 6.03 19.83
N CYS A 323 -2.70 6.78 18.74
CA CYS A 323 -1.85 6.44 17.61
C CYS A 323 -0.50 7.18 17.67
N ASN A 324 0.55 6.55 17.12
CA ASN A 324 1.85 7.18 16.90
C ASN A 324 2.02 7.49 15.41
N PHE A 325 2.39 8.72 15.12
CA PHE A 325 2.60 9.30 13.81
C PHE A 325 4.02 9.85 13.77
N SER A 326 4.97 9.05 13.28
CA SER A 326 6.38 9.45 13.31
C SER A 326 7.09 9.24 11.99
N LEU A 327 8.04 10.13 11.68
CA LEU A 327 8.90 10.03 10.49
C LEU A 327 8.17 10.02 9.14
N ASN A 328 6.85 10.27 9.11
CA ASN A 328 6.13 10.35 7.83
C ASN A 328 6.60 11.57 7.06
N THR A 329 6.71 11.45 5.74
CA THR A 329 7.54 12.36 4.98
C THR A 329 6.77 13.54 4.42
N HIS A 330 5.67 13.31 3.71
CA HIS A 330 4.83 14.35 3.13
C HIS A 330 3.70 14.76 4.08
N PHE A 331 2.84 13.83 4.48
CA PHE A 331 1.69 14.14 5.32
C PHE A 331 1.44 13.05 6.34
N SER A 332 1.70 13.31 7.61
CA SER A 332 1.47 12.29 8.62
C SER A 332 -0.02 11.98 8.82
N CYS A 333 -0.87 13.01 8.87
CA CYS A 333 -2.31 12.85 8.73
C CYS A 333 -2.91 14.00 7.92
N LYS A 334 -3.51 13.66 6.78
CA LYS A 334 -4.12 14.57 5.81
C LYS A 334 -5.64 14.43 5.85
N LEU A 335 -6.33 15.54 6.02
CA LEU A 335 -7.78 15.65 5.98
C LEU A 335 -8.15 16.61 4.84
N LYS A 336 -8.96 16.14 3.89
CA LYS A 336 -9.44 16.94 2.78
C LYS A 336 -10.95 16.78 2.62
N GLU A 337 -11.68 17.90 2.63
CA GLU A 337 -13.14 17.94 2.46
C GLU A 337 -13.88 17.09 3.51
N THR A 338 -13.36 17.00 4.73
CA THR A 338 -13.97 16.21 5.81
C THR A 338 -14.85 17.09 6.69
N ALA A 339 -16.17 16.97 6.58
CA ALA A 339 -17.09 17.94 7.19
C ALA A 339 -17.69 17.54 8.56
N PHE A 340 -17.64 16.26 8.96
CA PHE A 340 -18.41 15.77 10.10
C PHE A 340 -17.61 14.86 11.04
N SER A 341 -17.66 15.19 12.34
CA SER A 341 -17.31 14.32 13.47
C SER A 341 -15.94 13.63 13.36
N ILE A 342 -14.91 14.39 12.99
CA ILE A 342 -13.53 13.89 13.04
C ILE A 342 -12.93 14.28 14.40
N ILE A 343 -12.50 13.27 15.16
CA ILE A 343 -11.92 13.42 16.51
C ILE A 343 -10.59 12.68 16.55
N ILE A 344 -9.53 13.42 16.90
CA ILE A 344 -8.18 12.88 17.10
C ILE A 344 -7.81 13.12 18.57
N THR A 345 -7.41 12.08 19.29
CA THR A 345 -7.10 12.21 20.71
C THR A 345 -6.01 11.27 21.18
N ASN A 346 -5.30 11.63 22.25
CA ASN A 346 -4.22 10.84 22.84
C ASN A 346 -3.14 10.39 21.84
N CYS A 347 -2.89 11.15 20.76
CA CYS A 347 -1.94 10.76 19.71
C CYS A 347 -0.57 11.42 19.91
N ILE A 348 0.45 10.83 19.28
CA ILE A 348 1.80 11.41 19.18
C ILE A 348 2.06 11.70 17.70
N PHE A 349 2.41 12.96 17.38
CA PHE A 349 2.91 13.37 16.07
C PHE A 349 4.33 13.90 16.26
N THR A 350 5.34 13.19 15.75
CA THR A 350 6.73 13.62 15.96
C THR A 350 7.67 13.29 14.82
N GLU A 351 8.65 14.18 14.60
CA GLU A 351 9.72 13.97 13.61
C GLU A 351 9.20 13.72 12.18
N ASN A 352 7.98 14.16 11.87
CA ASN A 352 7.46 14.11 10.50
C ASN A 352 8.09 15.25 9.69
N LEU A 353 8.54 14.95 8.47
CA LEU A 353 9.42 15.85 7.71
C LEU A 353 8.70 17.12 7.27
N ARG A 354 7.44 17.03 6.81
CA ARG A 354 6.65 18.18 6.35
C ARG A 354 5.51 18.49 7.32
N PHE A 355 4.39 17.77 7.22
CA PHE A 355 3.18 18.08 7.98
C PHE A 355 2.83 16.95 8.96
N GLY A 356 2.72 17.28 10.26
CA GLY A 356 2.07 16.41 11.24
C GLY A 356 0.58 16.29 10.94
N LEU A 357 -0.13 17.42 10.90
CA LEU A 357 -1.51 17.49 10.44
C LEU A 357 -1.66 18.49 9.29
N TYR A 358 -2.27 18.05 8.20
CA TYR A 358 -2.68 18.89 7.08
C TYR A 358 -4.20 18.82 6.94
N ALA A 359 -4.88 19.97 6.94
CA ALA A 359 -6.33 20.03 6.81
C ALA A 359 -6.78 21.04 5.76
N GLU A 360 -7.56 20.61 4.77
CA GLU A 360 -8.12 21.45 3.72
C GLU A 360 -9.63 21.28 3.62
N ASP A 361 -10.38 22.38 3.76
CA ASP A 361 -11.85 22.38 3.73
C ASP A 361 -12.47 21.37 4.72
N SER A 362 -11.86 21.28 5.91
CA SER A 362 -12.17 20.26 6.92
C SER A 362 -12.63 20.86 8.26
N VAL A 363 -13.40 20.07 9.01
CA VAL A 363 -13.81 20.37 10.39
C VAL A 363 -13.45 19.19 11.30
N PHE A 364 -12.64 19.44 12.32
CA PHE A 364 -12.24 18.39 13.27
C PHE A 364 -11.82 18.94 14.63
N THR A 365 -11.72 18.02 15.61
CA THR A 365 -11.15 18.29 16.93
C THR A 365 -9.90 17.44 17.12
N ILE A 366 -8.85 18.06 17.65
CA ILE A 366 -7.68 17.36 18.19
C ILE A 366 -7.42 17.82 19.63
N SER A 367 -7.26 16.88 20.55
CA SER A 367 -7.01 17.18 21.96
C SER A 367 -6.14 16.12 22.63
N GLU A 368 -5.57 16.45 23.80
CA GLU A 368 -4.76 15.55 24.61
C GLU A 368 -3.65 14.82 23.81
N SER A 369 -3.11 15.47 22.78
CA SER A 369 -2.09 14.91 21.90
C SER A 369 -0.76 15.67 21.98
N ASN A 370 0.34 14.96 21.73
CA ASN A 370 1.69 15.54 21.67
C ASN A 370 2.05 15.79 20.20
N LEU A 371 2.31 17.04 19.82
CA LEU A 371 2.81 17.44 18.50
C LEU A 371 4.14 18.16 18.68
N PHE A 372 5.25 17.54 18.26
CA PHE A 372 6.58 18.12 18.47
C PHE A 372 7.61 17.60 17.47
N LYS A 373 8.57 18.46 17.10
CA LYS A 373 9.62 18.18 16.10
C LYS A 373 9.08 17.92 14.69
N ASN A 374 7.91 18.44 14.35
CA ASN A 374 7.42 18.43 12.98
C ASN A 374 7.76 19.78 12.32
N GLU A 375 7.96 19.83 11.00
CA GLU A 375 8.14 21.11 10.31
C GLU A 375 6.89 22.00 10.46
N TYR A 376 5.70 21.39 10.29
CA TYR A 376 4.42 21.91 10.75
C TYR A 376 3.73 20.90 11.67
N GLY A 377 3.35 21.32 12.87
CA GLY A 377 2.49 20.51 13.74
C GLY A 377 1.06 20.48 13.21
N LEU A 378 0.54 21.66 12.82
CA LEU A 378 -0.79 21.79 12.22
C LEU A 378 -0.81 22.85 11.10
N TYR A 379 -1.06 22.40 9.87
CA TYR A 379 -1.36 23.24 8.72
C TYR A 379 -2.84 23.18 8.34
N ALA A 380 -3.44 24.33 8.07
CA ALA A 380 -4.87 24.41 7.76
C ALA A 380 -5.18 25.40 6.64
N LYS A 381 -6.01 24.99 5.67
CA LYS A 381 -6.55 25.82 4.59
C LYS A 381 -8.08 25.74 4.63
N SER A 382 -8.74 26.88 4.77
CA SER A 382 -10.21 26.98 4.83
C SER A 382 -10.93 26.17 5.93
N SER A 383 -10.20 25.49 6.81
CA SER A 383 -10.71 24.58 7.84
C SER A 383 -11.12 25.26 9.16
N THR A 384 -11.97 24.58 9.94
CA THR A 384 -12.35 24.96 11.32
C THR A 384 -11.92 23.89 12.30
N ILE A 385 -11.10 24.25 13.30
CA ILE A 385 -10.38 23.27 14.12
C ILE A 385 -10.40 23.66 15.60
N ASP A 386 -10.80 22.73 16.45
CA ASP A 386 -10.56 22.81 17.89
C ASP A 386 -9.30 22.01 18.23
N ALA A 387 -8.21 22.70 18.54
CA ALA A 387 -6.89 22.13 18.80
C ALA A 387 -6.41 22.42 20.24
N ARG A 388 -7.36 22.57 21.18
CA ARG A 388 -7.07 22.83 22.60
C ARG A 388 -6.57 21.57 23.31
N TYR A 389 -5.86 21.78 24.41
CA TYR A 389 -5.34 20.77 25.32
C TYR A 389 -4.26 19.85 24.73
N ASN A 390 -3.62 20.27 23.64
CA ASN A 390 -2.44 19.59 23.08
C ASN A 390 -1.13 20.17 23.63
N TRP A 391 -0.05 19.40 23.58
CA TRP A 391 1.32 19.90 23.78
C TRP A 391 2.02 20.09 22.44
N TRP A 392 2.65 21.25 22.24
CA TRP A 392 3.20 21.67 20.93
C TRP A 392 4.74 21.69 20.90
N GLY A 393 5.38 20.83 21.71
CA GLY A 393 6.84 20.80 21.89
C GLY A 393 7.41 21.91 22.79
N SER A 394 6.59 22.85 23.26
CA SER A 394 7.02 23.98 24.09
C SER A 394 5.94 24.44 25.08
N LYS A 395 6.38 25.02 26.21
CA LYS A 395 5.52 25.71 27.18
C LYS A 395 4.74 26.88 26.57
N SER A 396 5.30 27.51 25.54
CA SER A 396 4.73 28.67 24.86
C SER A 396 3.59 28.33 23.90
N GLY A 397 3.29 27.05 23.66
CA GLY A 397 2.34 26.62 22.64
C GLY A 397 2.94 26.63 21.24
N PRO A 398 2.09 26.54 20.20
CA PRO A 398 2.55 26.44 18.81
C PRO A 398 3.30 27.71 18.36
N ALA A 399 4.23 27.57 17.42
CA ALA A 399 4.96 28.67 16.82
C ALA A 399 4.20 29.33 15.66
N HIS A 400 4.48 30.61 15.42
CA HIS A 400 4.04 31.34 14.22
C HIS A 400 4.98 31.15 13.02
N THR A 401 6.29 31.25 13.25
CA THR A 401 7.31 31.39 12.19
C THR A 401 8.35 30.28 12.17
N GLY A 402 8.24 29.28 13.07
CA GLY A 402 9.21 28.18 13.18
C GLY A 402 10.60 28.57 13.71
N LEU A 403 10.77 29.81 14.18
CA LEU A 403 12.04 30.32 14.75
C LEU A 403 12.26 29.94 16.22
N ILE A 404 11.26 29.36 16.87
CA ILE A 404 11.34 28.81 18.23
C ILE A 404 11.21 27.29 18.17
N LYS A 405 11.64 26.58 19.22
CA LYS A 405 11.65 25.10 19.29
C LYS A 405 10.26 24.43 19.21
N ALA A 406 9.18 25.19 19.10
CA ALA A 406 7.82 24.67 19.02
C ALA A 406 7.40 24.43 17.57
N ASP A 407 6.50 23.47 17.38
CA ASP A 407 5.95 23.17 16.05
C ASP A 407 5.12 24.35 15.52
N ARG A 408 5.16 24.56 14.20
CA ARG A 408 4.37 25.60 13.54
C ARG A 408 2.89 25.23 13.58
N GLY A 409 2.05 26.22 13.90
CA GLY A 409 0.59 26.14 13.76
C GLY A 409 0.09 27.18 12.76
N THR A 410 -0.94 26.87 11.98
CA THR A 410 -1.64 27.87 11.19
C THR A 410 -2.48 28.77 12.09
N TRP A 411 -2.35 30.08 11.95
CA TRP A 411 -3.02 31.06 12.79
C TRP A 411 -4.22 31.67 12.09
N ASN A 412 -5.41 31.27 12.51
CA ASN A 412 -6.67 31.92 12.18
C ASN A 412 -7.55 31.92 13.43
N PRO A 413 -7.53 32.97 14.26
CA PRO A 413 -8.14 32.96 15.60
C PRO A 413 -9.68 32.82 15.58
N TYR A 414 -10.32 33.03 14.42
CA TYR A 414 -11.76 32.84 14.25
C TYR A 414 -12.15 31.41 13.93
N LYS A 415 -11.23 30.63 13.36
CA LYS A 415 -11.50 29.27 12.88
C LYS A 415 -10.69 28.19 13.60
N ILE A 416 -9.58 28.55 14.24
CA ILE A 416 -8.65 27.61 14.86
C ILE A 416 -8.40 28.03 16.32
N SER A 417 -8.76 27.14 17.25
CA SER A 417 -8.57 27.37 18.68
C SER A 417 -7.44 26.51 19.23
N TYR A 418 -6.35 27.13 19.67
CA TYR A 418 -5.23 26.43 20.32
C TYR A 418 -5.27 26.52 21.86
N ALA A 419 -5.89 27.57 22.41
CA ALA A 419 -5.84 27.87 23.84
C ALA A 419 -7.08 27.34 24.61
N PRO A 420 -6.88 26.70 25.78
CA PRO A 420 -5.60 26.46 26.44
C PRO A 420 -4.83 25.30 25.81
N TRP A 421 -3.49 25.37 25.81
CA TRP A 421 -2.59 24.25 25.46
C TRP A 421 -1.86 23.73 26.71
N ARG A 422 -1.23 22.55 26.63
CA ARG A 422 -0.45 21.94 27.71
C ARG A 422 0.95 22.55 27.78
N SER A 423 1.49 22.73 28.98
CA SER A 423 2.84 23.28 29.20
C SER A 423 3.95 22.22 29.20
N SER A 424 3.61 20.94 29.25
CA SER A 424 4.55 19.82 29.20
C SER A 424 3.99 18.67 28.38
N ALA A 425 4.89 17.81 27.90
CA ALA A 425 4.54 16.57 27.23
C ALA A 425 3.65 15.70 28.13
N MET A 426 2.68 15.02 27.51
CA MET A 426 1.88 13.98 28.15
C MET A 426 2.63 12.64 28.03
N GLN A 427 2.62 11.85 29.11
CA GLN A 427 3.31 10.55 29.16
C GLN A 427 2.42 9.38 28.72
N ASP A 428 1.12 9.44 29.03
CA ASP A 428 0.17 8.34 28.80
C ASP A 428 -0.58 8.44 27.47
N VAL A 429 0.10 8.92 26.43
CA VAL A 429 -0.43 9.10 25.06
C VAL A 429 0.35 8.24 24.06
N GLY A 430 -0.23 8.01 22.89
CA GLY A 430 0.28 7.08 21.88
C GLY A 430 -0.04 5.61 22.22
N PRO A 431 0.53 4.68 21.43
CA PRO A 431 0.22 3.27 21.55
C PRO A 431 0.71 2.69 22.88
N ASN A 432 -0.03 1.73 23.44
CA ASN A 432 0.29 1.03 24.68
C ASN A 432 0.98 -0.33 24.47
N TRP A 433 1.41 -0.61 23.25
CA TRP A 433 2.19 -1.78 22.86
C TRP A 433 3.47 -1.33 22.16
N THR A 434 4.47 -2.19 22.15
CA THR A 434 5.77 -1.88 21.54
C THR A 434 5.76 -2.34 20.09
N LEU A 435 6.07 -1.44 19.16
CA LEU A 435 6.27 -1.80 17.77
C LEU A 435 7.40 -2.83 17.68
N ASP A 436 7.10 -4.00 17.10
CA ASP A 436 8.10 -5.04 16.92
C ASP A 436 9.18 -4.58 15.93
N ALA A 437 10.37 -4.29 16.47
CA ALA A 437 11.57 -3.98 15.70
C ALA A 437 12.23 -5.24 15.11
N THR A 438 11.82 -6.43 15.56
CA THR A 438 12.29 -7.74 15.10
C THR A 438 11.43 -8.34 14.01
N PHE A 439 10.47 -7.58 13.46
CA PHE A 439 9.85 -7.93 12.19
C PHE A 439 10.94 -8.03 11.13
N GLN A 440 11.50 -9.23 11.02
CA GLN A 440 12.41 -9.60 9.97
C GLN A 440 11.51 -9.69 8.75
N LYS A 441 11.65 -8.74 7.83
CA LYS A 441 11.24 -8.93 6.43
C LYS A 441 11.80 -10.30 6.05
N PRO A 442 10.97 -11.35 5.89
CA PRO A 442 11.51 -12.68 5.64
C PRO A 442 12.48 -12.61 4.47
N LEU A 443 13.61 -13.30 4.55
CA LEU A 443 14.54 -13.35 3.42
C LEU A 443 13.86 -14.16 2.32
N TYR A 444 13.56 -13.52 1.20
CA TYR A 444 13.01 -14.21 0.04
C TYR A 444 14.15 -14.72 -0.82
N SER A 445 14.07 -15.99 -1.20
CA SER A 445 14.65 -16.40 -2.47
C SER A 445 14.03 -15.53 -3.56
N ASN A 446 14.86 -15.01 -4.46
CA ASN A 446 14.47 -14.23 -5.62
C ASN A 446 13.10 -14.68 -6.16
N PRO A 447 12.07 -13.81 -6.30
CA PRO A 447 10.74 -14.20 -6.78
C PRO A 447 10.74 -14.78 -8.21
N TRP A 448 11.91 -14.89 -8.84
CA TRP A 448 12.12 -15.33 -10.20
C TRP A 448 12.69 -16.76 -10.23
N PRO A 449 11.84 -17.80 -10.35
CA PRO A 449 12.29 -19.17 -10.48
C PRO A 449 12.86 -19.50 -11.87
N GLU A 450 12.61 -18.68 -12.90
CA GLU A 450 13.10 -18.91 -14.27
C GLU A 450 14.09 -17.82 -14.69
N GLN A 451 15.34 -18.24 -14.92
CA GLN A 451 16.39 -17.41 -15.51
C GLN A 451 16.06 -17.12 -16.98
N ILE A 452 16.52 -15.97 -17.51
CA ILE A 452 16.48 -15.77 -18.96
C ILE A 452 17.43 -16.81 -19.56
N THR A 453 16.90 -17.64 -20.45
CA THR A 453 17.67 -18.68 -21.13
C THR A 453 17.77 -18.38 -22.61
N PHE A 454 18.95 -18.59 -23.18
CA PHE A 454 19.19 -18.46 -24.61
C PHE A 454 19.21 -19.83 -25.28
N THR A 455 18.81 -19.89 -26.55
CA THR A 455 18.87 -21.13 -27.36
C THR A 455 20.14 -21.25 -28.18
N ASP A 456 20.94 -20.19 -28.23
CA ASP A 456 22.21 -20.16 -28.92
C ASP A 456 23.26 -21.02 -28.20
N PRO A 457 24.33 -21.45 -28.89
CA PRO A 457 25.42 -22.18 -28.24
C PRO A 457 26.05 -21.40 -27.10
N ASP A 458 26.25 -22.11 -25.98
CA ASP A 458 26.96 -21.71 -24.77
C ASP A 458 27.88 -22.90 -24.48
N THR A 459 29.18 -22.72 -24.70
CA THR A 459 30.16 -23.81 -24.74
C THR A 459 30.65 -24.21 -23.34
N ASP A 460 30.55 -23.35 -22.33
CA ASP A 460 30.96 -23.63 -20.95
C ASP A 460 29.82 -23.66 -19.93
N ASP A 461 28.56 -23.56 -20.42
CA ASP A 461 27.32 -23.70 -19.67
C ASP A 461 27.19 -22.65 -18.53
N ASP A 462 27.66 -21.42 -18.76
CA ASP A 462 27.60 -20.32 -17.78
C ASP A 462 26.37 -19.40 -17.91
N GLY A 463 25.58 -19.62 -18.97
CA GLY A 463 24.30 -18.96 -19.25
C GLY A 463 24.39 -17.85 -20.29
N ALA A 464 25.58 -17.38 -20.68
CA ALA A 464 25.75 -16.42 -21.76
C ALA A 464 26.06 -17.14 -23.10
N PRO A 465 25.50 -16.69 -24.24
CA PRO A 465 25.86 -17.27 -25.54
C PRO A 465 27.29 -16.93 -25.97
N ASP A 466 27.96 -17.88 -26.63
CA ASP A 466 29.34 -17.75 -27.13
C ASP A 466 29.52 -16.46 -27.97
N TRP A 467 28.51 -16.11 -28.78
CA TRP A 467 28.58 -14.95 -29.67
C TRP A 467 28.60 -13.63 -28.89
N TRP A 468 27.86 -13.56 -27.78
CA TRP A 468 27.75 -12.37 -26.95
C TRP A 468 29.02 -12.17 -26.15
N GLU A 469 29.57 -13.25 -25.61
CA GLU A 469 30.86 -13.25 -24.95
C GLU A 469 31.98 -12.75 -25.87
N ILE A 470 32.08 -13.29 -27.09
CA ILE A 470 33.06 -12.86 -28.09
C ILE A 470 32.89 -11.36 -28.42
N LYS A 471 31.64 -10.89 -28.55
CA LYS A 471 31.34 -9.47 -28.83
C LYS A 471 31.90 -8.55 -27.76
N TRP A 472 31.80 -8.95 -26.49
CA TRP A 472 32.18 -8.14 -25.33
C TRP A 472 33.54 -8.49 -24.74
N GLY A 473 34.25 -9.45 -25.32
CA GLY A 473 35.62 -9.81 -24.96
C GLY A 473 35.76 -10.82 -23.82
N TYR A 474 34.68 -11.53 -23.48
CA TYR A 474 34.70 -12.72 -22.65
C TYR A 474 35.20 -13.93 -23.47
N ASN A 475 35.51 -15.04 -22.79
CA ASN A 475 36.09 -16.22 -23.43
C ASN A 475 35.12 -17.40 -23.34
N PRO A 476 34.54 -17.86 -24.47
CA PRO A 476 33.41 -18.81 -24.48
C PRO A 476 33.78 -20.26 -24.09
N ILE A 477 34.92 -20.47 -23.46
CA ILE A 477 35.34 -21.78 -22.95
C ILE A 477 35.79 -21.70 -21.49
N VAL A 478 35.58 -20.55 -20.85
CA VAL A 478 35.96 -20.24 -19.47
C VAL A 478 34.75 -19.65 -18.77
N TRP A 479 34.11 -20.49 -17.97
CA TRP A 479 32.96 -20.13 -17.13
C TRP A 479 33.18 -18.81 -16.37
N ASP A 480 32.27 -17.86 -16.56
CA ASP A 480 32.15 -16.59 -15.85
C ASP A 480 30.78 -16.52 -15.14
N ASP A 481 30.67 -15.82 -14.01
CA ASP A 481 29.40 -15.70 -13.27
C ASP A 481 28.46 -14.64 -13.89
N HIS A 482 28.11 -14.77 -15.17
CA HIS A 482 27.32 -13.80 -15.93
C HIS A 482 25.98 -13.44 -15.25
N GLN A 483 25.43 -14.37 -14.47
CA GLN A 483 24.20 -14.18 -13.70
C GLN A 483 24.32 -13.11 -12.59
N HIS A 484 25.53 -12.85 -12.10
CA HIS A 484 25.81 -11.87 -11.03
C HIS A 484 26.85 -10.81 -11.42
N LEU A 485 27.43 -10.89 -12.62
CA LEU A 485 28.32 -9.88 -13.16
C LEU A 485 27.54 -8.68 -13.71
N ASP A 486 27.81 -7.51 -13.13
CA ASP A 486 27.32 -6.19 -13.53
C ASP A 486 28.55 -5.23 -13.49
N PRO A 487 29.32 -5.13 -14.59
CA PRO A 487 30.59 -4.41 -14.59
C PRO A 487 30.45 -2.88 -14.45
N ASP A 488 29.38 -2.27 -14.94
CA ASP A 488 29.15 -0.82 -14.97
C ASP A 488 28.17 -0.31 -13.90
N LYS A 489 27.53 -1.21 -13.17
CA LYS A 489 26.73 -0.97 -11.96
C LYS A 489 25.45 -0.20 -12.23
N ASP A 490 24.80 -0.48 -13.35
CA ASP A 490 23.43 -0.01 -13.63
C ASP A 490 22.36 -1.01 -13.17
N SER A 491 22.77 -2.09 -12.48
CA SER A 491 21.92 -3.17 -12.00
C SER A 491 21.37 -4.09 -13.08
N LEU A 492 21.92 -4.06 -14.29
CA LEU A 492 21.72 -5.07 -15.33
C LEU A 492 22.90 -6.05 -15.29
N ASN A 493 22.61 -7.31 -14.98
CA ASN A 493 23.66 -8.34 -15.09
C ASN A 493 23.91 -8.71 -16.55
N ASN A 494 25.03 -9.37 -16.83
CA ASN A 494 25.40 -9.76 -18.19
C ASN A 494 24.31 -10.60 -18.92
N ILE A 495 23.50 -11.37 -18.20
CA ILE A 495 22.37 -12.11 -18.79
C ILE A 495 21.25 -11.16 -19.24
N GLU A 496 20.95 -10.14 -18.45
CA GLU A 496 19.99 -9.08 -18.81
C GLU A 496 20.52 -8.21 -19.96
N GLU A 497 21.78 -7.84 -19.92
CA GLU A 497 22.50 -7.14 -21.00
C GLU A 497 22.45 -7.92 -22.32
N CYS A 498 22.69 -9.24 -22.28
CA CYS A 498 22.57 -10.11 -23.44
C CYS A 498 21.14 -10.16 -23.99
N ALA A 499 20.13 -10.22 -23.11
CA ALA A 499 18.74 -10.18 -23.53
C ALA A 499 18.38 -8.86 -24.23
N MET A 500 19.01 -7.76 -23.81
CA MET A 500 18.80 -6.41 -24.35
C MET A 500 19.78 -6.03 -25.46
N ASP A 501 20.64 -6.94 -25.93
CA ASP A 501 21.66 -6.67 -26.97
C ASP A 501 21.03 -6.11 -28.26
N GLN A 502 19.85 -6.60 -28.63
CA GLN A 502 19.05 -6.13 -29.77
C GLN A 502 18.61 -4.65 -29.64
N PHE A 503 18.61 -4.11 -28.44
CA PHE A 503 18.30 -2.72 -28.11
C PHE A 503 19.55 -1.90 -27.78
N ASN A 504 20.73 -2.41 -28.15
CA ASN A 504 22.03 -1.77 -27.97
C ASN A 504 22.47 -1.64 -26.50
N SER A 505 22.14 -2.62 -25.66
CA SER A 505 22.75 -2.77 -24.32
C SER A 505 24.27 -2.89 -24.42
N ASN A 506 24.98 -2.41 -23.40
CA ASN A 506 26.42 -2.45 -23.27
C ASN A 506 26.82 -2.75 -21.82
N PRO A 507 27.40 -3.94 -21.52
CA PRO A 507 27.73 -4.36 -20.15
C PRO A 507 28.86 -3.55 -19.48
N PHE A 508 29.42 -2.55 -20.17
CA PHE A 508 30.49 -1.68 -19.66
C PHE A 508 30.12 -0.20 -19.68
N LYS A 509 28.87 0.14 -19.98
CA LYS A 509 28.38 1.51 -19.96
C LYS A 509 26.90 1.55 -19.53
N GLN A 510 26.69 2.14 -18.36
CA GLN A 510 25.38 2.31 -17.73
C GLN A 510 24.25 2.59 -18.73
N ASP A 511 23.33 1.64 -18.79
CA ASP A 511 22.11 1.63 -19.57
C ASP A 511 20.90 1.72 -18.63
N VAL A 512 19.92 2.54 -19.02
CA VAL A 512 18.64 2.66 -18.35
C VAL A 512 17.57 2.42 -19.39
N TYR A 513 16.65 1.49 -19.12
CA TYR A 513 15.50 1.24 -19.97
C TYR A 513 14.24 1.83 -19.34
N LEU A 514 13.53 2.67 -20.09
CA LEU A 514 12.29 3.30 -19.66
C LEU A 514 11.20 3.09 -20.70
N GLU A 515 10.10 2.48 -20.30
CA GLU A 515 8.91 2.34 -21.13
C GLU A 515 7.87 3.40 -20.76
N PHE A 516 7.29 4.03 -21.78
CA PHE A 516 6.10 4.86 -21.62
C PHE A 516 4.90 4.23 -22.31
N ASP A 517 3.84 4.02 -21.52
CA ASP A 517 2.50 3.84 -22.03
C ASP A 517 1.68 5.11 -21.84
N TRP A 518 0.63 5.27 -22.65
CA TRP A 518 -0.23 6.43 -22.53
C TRP A 518 -1.69 6.11 -22.85
N THR A 519 -2.61 6.62 -22.03
CA THR A 519 -4.03 6.54 -22.36
C THR A 519 -4.34 7.49 -23.52
N LYS A 520 -5.15 7.06 -24.48
CA LYS A 520 -5.71 7.96 -25.49
C LYS A 520 -6.40 9.15 -24.80
N SER A 521 -5.98 10.36 -25.15
CA SER A 521 -6.49 11.56 -24.51
C SER A 521 -8.00 11.75 -24.77
N ILE A 522 -8.74 12.12 -23.71
CA ILE A 522 -10.14 12.54 -23.80
C ILE A 522 -10.26 14.02 -24.22
N ILE A 523 -9.16 14.76 -24.16
CA ILE A 523 -9.10 16.17 -24.52
C ILE A 523 -8.88 16.30 -26.03
N ILE A 524 -9.83 16.95 -26.70
CA ILE A 524 -9.88 17.08 -28.16
C ILE A 524 -8.58 17.68 -28.70
N ASN A 525 -8.05 17.08 -29.77
CA ASN A 525 -6.81 17.50 -30.46
C ASN A 525 -5.56 17.51 -29.57
N THR A 526 -5.53 16.71 -28.51
CA THR A 526 -4.34 16.49 -27.69
C THR A 526 -3.97 15.01 -27.69
N THR A 527 -2.74 14.71 -27.29
CA THR A 527 -2.26 13.35 -27.10
C THR A 527 -1.54 13.23 -25.76
N ASN A 528 -1.60 12.04 -25.15
CA ASN A 528 -0.77 11.70 -24.00
C ASN A 528 0.55 11.04 -24.42
N LYS A 529 0.72 10.71 -25.71
CA LYS A 529 1.99 10.19 -26.20
C LYS A 529 3.10 11.21 -25.95
N PRO A 530 4.20 10.83 -25.29
CA PRO A 530 5.38 11.67 -25.16
C PRO A 530 5.84 12.22 -26.52
N LEU A 531 6.17 13.51 -26.57
CA LEU A 531 6.71 14.12 -27.78
C LEU A 531 8.20 13.76 -27.92
N GLU A 532 8.61 13.32 -29.12
CA GLU A 532 9.98 12.88 -29.42
C GLU A 532 11.05 13.92 -29.04
N LYS A 533 10.77 15.20 -29.30
CA LYS A 533 11.66 16.32 -28.93
C LYS A 533 11.92 16.39 -27.42
N GLU A 534 10.91 16.07 -26.61
CA GLU A 534 11.00 16.20 -25.16
C GLU A 534 11.63 14.93 -24.55
N ILE A 535 11.40 13.77 -25.17
CA ILE A 535 12.18 12.54 -24.93
C ILE A 535 13.66 12.78 -25.21
N THR A 536 14.00 13.39 -26.36
CA THR A 536 15.40 13.67 -26.73
C THR A 536 16.09 14.54 -25.69
N GLN A 537 15.41 15.55 -25.13
CA GLN A 537 15.96 16.38 -24.05
C GLN A 537 16.24 15.58 -22.77
N MET A 538 15.37 14.63 -22.42
CA MET A 538 15.57 13.72 -21.29
C MET A 538 16.79 12.80 -21.55
N ILE A 539 16.88 12.19 -22.73
CA ILE A 539 18.03 11.36 -23.15
C ILE A 539 19.33 12.17 -23.10
N ASP A 540 19.33 13.39 -23.62
CA ASP A 540 20.48 14.30 -23.61
C ASP A 540 20.92 14.66 -22.18
N ALA A 541 20.02 14.67 -21.20
CA ALA A 541 20.37 14.90 -19.81
C ALA A 541 21.20 13.73 -19.24
N PHE A 542 20.76 12.48 -19.44
CA PHE A 542 21.52 11.28 -19.03
C PHE A 542 22.84 11.15 -19.80
N ALA A 543 22.84 11.44 -21.11
CA ALA A 543 24.03 11.32 -21.95
C ALA A 543 25.18 12.23 -21.49
N LYS A 544 24.89 13.41 -20.93
CA LYS A 544 25.91 14.31 -20.34
C LYS A 544 26.66 13.67 -19.17
N HIS A 545 26.04 12.69 -18.52
CA HIS A 545 26.58 11.93 -17.39
C HIS A 545 27.07 10.54 -17.81
N ASN A 546 27.28 10.31 -19.10
CA ASN A 546 27.73 9.03 -19.68
C ASN A 546 26.78 7.85 -19.42
N ILE A 547 25.50 8.13 -19.17
CA ILE A 547 24.45 7.12 -19.05
C ILE A 547 23.65 7.09 -20.36
N THR A 548 23.37 5.90 -20.87
CA THR A 548 22.48 5.72 -22.03
C THR A 548 21.06 5.52 -21.52
N LEU A 549 20.14 6.41 -21.88
CA LEU A 549 18.72 6.21 -21.60
C LEU A 549 18.01 5.71 -22.86
N HIS A 550 17.54 4.47 -22.81
CA HIS A 550 16.71 3.84 -23.83
C HIS A 550 15.25 4.08 -23.50
N VAL A 551 14.54 4.84 -24.35
CA VAL A 551 13.11 5.15 -24.13
C VAL A 551 12.25 4.37 -25.13
N ASP A 552 11.37 3.52 -24.63
CA ASP A 552 10.40 2.77 -25.41
C ASP A 552 9.07 3.53 -25.49
N THR A 553 8.63 3.80 -26.72
CA THR A 553 7.28 4.32 -27.03
C THR A 553 6.63 3.55 -28.20
N GLY A 554 7.00 2.27 -28.34
CA GLY A 554 6.55 1.37 -29.40
C GLY A 554 7.68 0.69 -30.18
N ASN A 555 8.94 0.81 -29.74
CA ASN A 555 10.12 0.43 -30.52
C ASN A 555 11.06 -0.56 -29.82
N LEU A 556 10.90 -0.84 -28.52
CA LEU A 556 11.69 -1.81 -27.76
C LEU A 556 10.85 -2.98 -27.22
N GLY A 557 9.74 -3.28 -27.90
CA GLY A 557 8.85 -4.41 -27.58
C GLY A 557 7.68 -4.09 -26.65
N GLY A 558 7.60 -2.88 -26.10
CA GLY A 558 6.47 -2.35 -25.34
C GLY A 558 6.05 -0.97 -25.86
N GLY A 559 5.50 -0.12 -24.98
CA GLY A 559 5.15 1.27 -25.28
C GLY A 559 3.94 1.42 -26.19
N GLU A 560 2.74 1.41 -25.59
CA GLU A 560 1.47 1.36 -26.30
C GLU A 560 0.45 2.44 -25.93
N GLU A 561 -0.48 2.70 -26.87
CA GLU A 561 -1.63 3.56 -26.62
C GLU A 561 -2.77 2.76 -25.97
N ILE A 562 -3.03 3.06 -24.70
CA ILE A 562 -4.09 2.46 -23.89
C ILE A 562 -5.45 3.13 -24.23
N PRO A 563 -6.59 2.40 -24.16
CA PRO A 563 -7.91 3.00 -24.33
C PRO A 563 -8.17 4.24 -23.44
N PRO A 564 -9.02 5.18 -23.89
CA PRO A 564 -9.23 6.43 -23.17
C PRO A 564 -9.84 6.20 -21.78
N ARG A 565 -9.32 6.90 -20.79
CA ARG A 565 -9.80 6.89 -19.40
C ARG A 565 -10.03 8.31 -18.92
N SER A 566 -11.19 8.57 -18.31
CA SER A 566 -11.49 9.90 -17.77
C SER A 566 -10.70 10.23 -16.51
N PHE A 567 -10.29 9.20 -15.77
CA PHE A 567 -9.56 9.28 -14.52
C PHE A 567 -8.89 7.93 -14.26
N VAL A 568 -7.69 7.94 -13.69
CA VAL A 568 -6.94 6.74 -13.27
C VAL A 568 -6.78 6.78 -11.75
N SER A 569 -7.44 5.87 -11.05
CA SER A 569 -7.33 5.71 -9.58
C SER A 569 -6.09 4.91 -9.18
N TYR A 570 -5.75 4.88 -7.89
CA TYR A 570 -4.66 4.03 -7.36
C TYR A 570 -4.79 2.56 -7.77
N ALA A 571 -6.01 2.00 -7.69
CA ALA A 571 -6.27 0.62 -8.10
C ALA A 571 -6.17 0.43 -9.63
N ASP A 572 -6.63 1.41 -10.43
CA ASP A 572 -6.46 1.33 -11.88
C ASP A 572 -4.98 1.24 -12.28
N ILE A 573 -4.06 1.88 -11.54
CA ILE A 573 -2.62 1.84 -11.85
C ILE A 573 -2.07 0.42 -11.75
N ILE A 574 -2.44 -0.32 -10.71
CA ILE A 574 -2.04 -1.73 -10.55
C ILE A 574 -2.54 -2.53 -11.75
N ASP A 575 -3.81 -2.40 -12.12
CA ASP A 575 -4.36 -3.12 -13.26
C ASP A 575 -3.66 -2.72 -14.58
N LEU A 576 -3.31 -1.45 -14.78
CA LEU A 576 -2.60 -0.99 -15.98
C LEU A 576 -1.19 -1.57 -16.05
N TYR A 577 -0.45 -1.55 -14.94
CA TYR A 577 0.87 -2.16 -14.82
C TYR A 577 0.85 -3.64 -15.24
N TRP A 578 -0.11 -4.41 -14.71
CA TRP A 578 -0.20 -5.83 -15.03
C TRP A 578 -0.66 -6.11 -16.46
N ASN A 579 -1.60 -5.32 -16.99
CA ASN A 579 -2.14 -5.55 -18.33
C ASN A 579 -1.19 -5.15 -19.46
N TYR A 580 -0.46 -4.04 -19.31
CA TYR A 580 0.28 -3.42 -20.41
C TYR A 580 1.79 -3.52 -20.22
N PHE A 581 2.33 -3.37 -19.01
CA PHE A 581 3.77 -3.51 -18.80
C PHE A 581 4.21 -4.99 -18.67
N LEU A 582 3.47 -5.78 -17.88
CA LEU A 582 3.74 -7.22 -17.75
C LEU A 582 3.09 -8.06 -18.86
N HIS A 583 2.09 -7.51 -19.55
CA HIS A 583 1.21 -8.27 -20.45
C HIS A 583 0.58 -9.52 -19.81
N ASN A 584 0.25 -9.44 -18.52
CA ASN A 584 -0.26 -10.54 -17.69
C ASN A 584 0.69 -11.75 -17.55
N ASP A 585 1.95 -11.62 -17.99
CA ASP A 585 2.99 -12.61 -17.77
C ASP A 585 3.82 -12.20 -16.56
N LEU A 586 3.66 -12.96 -15.48
CA LEU A 586 4.42 -12.74 -14.26
C LEU A 586 5.92 -12.87 -14.54
N ASN A 587 6.35 -13.76 -15.44
CA ASN A 587 7.77 -14.00 -15.75
C ASN A 587 8.34 -13.00 -16.76
N ASN A 588 7.59 -11.97 -17.15
CA ASN A 588 8.04 -10.99 -18.13
C ASN A 588 9.32 -10.28 -17.64
N PRO A 589 10.45 -10.40 -18.36
CA PRO A 589 11.74 -9.86 -17.92
C PRO A 589 11.76 -8.32 -17.88
N ARG A 590 10.78 -7.63 -18.46
CA ARG A 590 10.69 -6.17 -18.40
C ARG A 590 10.61 -5.65 -16.98
N GLN A 591 9.96 -6.38 -16.07
CA GLN A 591 9.81 -5.97 -14.67
C GLN A 591 11.14 -5.74 -13.94
N ARG A 592 12.21 -6.43 -14.38
CA ARG A 592 13.57 -6.32 -13.84
C ARG A 592 14.54 -5.59 -14.76
N ILE A 593 14.10 -5.00 -15.86
CA ILE A 593 15.00 -4.28 -16.78
C ILE A 593 14.51 -2.86 -16.99
N PHE A 594 13.20 -2.70 -17.17
CA PHE A 594 12.57 -1.44 -17.50
C PHE A 594 12.01 -0.76 -16.25
N HIS A 595 12.17 0.56 -16.21
CA HIS A 595 11.30 1.46 -15.48
C HIS A 595 10.02 1.69 -16.30
N TYR A 596 8.89 1.92 -15.66
CA TYR A 596 7.59 2.04 -16.33
C TYR A 596 6.86 3.36 -16.00
N GLY A 597 6.57 4.15 -17.02
CA GLY A 597 5.82 5.41 -16.90
C GLY A 597 4.46 5.34 -17.60
N ILE A 598 3.37 5.65 -16.90
CA ILE A 598 2.04 5.79 -17.51
C ILE A 598 1.66 7.27 -17.62
N ILE A 599 1.24 7.72 -18.80
CA ILE A 599 0.72 9.08 -19.00
C ILE A 599 -0.79 9.05 -19.27
N CYS A 600 -1.55 9.74 -18.44
CA CYS A 600 -3.00 9.87 -18.58
C CYS A 600 -3.43 11.34 -18.43
N ASP A 601 -4.69 11.67 -18.75
CA ASP A 601 -5.15 13.05 -18.57
C ASP A 601 -5.28 13.43 -17.09
N TYR A 602 -5.92 12.57 -16.31
CA TYR A 602 -6.17 12.81 -14.88
C TYR A 602 -5.94 11.53 -14.07
N SER A 603 -5.26 11.68 -12.94
CA SER A 603 -5.11 10.67 -11.89
C SER A 603 -5.28 11.30 -10.50
N GLU A 604 -5.04 10.53 -9.45
CA GLU A 604 -5.16 10.97 -8.04
C GLU A 604 -4.27 12.18 -7.68
N GLY A 605 -3.23 12.40 -8.47
CA GLY A 605 -2.20 13.42 -8.30
C GLY A 605 -1.66 13.90 -9.65
N PRO A 606 -0.89 14.99 -9.69
CA PRO A 606 -0.29 15.48 -10.94
C PRO A 606 0.80 14.54 -11.49
N GLY A 607 1.50 13.85 -10.59
CA GLY A 607 2.53 12.86 -10.85
C GLY A 607 2.97 12.26 -9.51
N PHE A 608 3.29 10.97 -9.50
CA PHE A 608 3.86 10.26 -8.36
C PHE A 608 4.44 8.90 -8.81
N ALA A 609 5.49 8.44 -8.13
CA ALA A 609 6.00 7.08 -8.22
C ALA A 609 5.02 6.08 -7.57
N VAL A 610 4.99 4.85 -8.09
CA VAL A 610 4.04 3.80 -7.69
C VAL A 610 4.71 2.44 -7.71
N ILE A 611 4.36 1.59 -6.74
CA ILE A 611 4.65 0.16 -6.77
C ILE A 611 3.49 -0.54 -7.46
N GLY A 612 3.67 -0.97 -8.71
CA GLY A 612 2.70 -1.83 -9.40
C GLY A 612 2.80 -3.28 -8.95
N TRP A 613 4.02 -3.72 -8.62
CA TRP A 613 4.34 -5.06 -8.15
C TRP A 613 5.76 -5.11 -7.57
N ASP A 614 5.90 -5.60 -6.33
CA ASP A 614 7.18 -5.90 -5.65
C ASP A 614 8.05 -4.69 -5.26
N HIS A 615 8.45 -3.86 -6.23
CA HIS A 615 9.41 -2.77 -6.08
C HIS A 615 8.92 -1.47 -6.74
N LEU A 616 9.54 -0.35 -6.37
CA LEU A 616 9.27 0.98 -6.93
C LEU A 616 10.01 1.15 -8.26
N ASN A 617 9.44 0.56 -9.32
CA ASN A 617 9.95 0.63 -10.68
C ASN A 617 9.00 1.39 -11.64
N SER A 618 7.93 1.98 -11.12
CA SER A 618 6.92 2.64 -11.96
C SER A 618 6.45 3.98 -11.44
N PHE A 619 5.81 4.75 -12.31
CA PHE A 619 5.21 6.04 -11.97
C PHE A 619 4.06 6.39 -12.92
N ILE A 620 3.22 7.34 -12.49
CA ILE A 620 2.12 7.86 -13.30
C ILE A 620 2.19 9.39 -13.41
N ILE A 621 1.78 9.91 -14.58
CA ILE A 621 1.71 11.35 -14.86
C ILE A 621 0.30 11.74 -15.33
N GLY A 622 -0.32 12.69 -14.62
CA GLY A 622 -1.59 13.31 -14.99
C GLY A 622 -1.36 14.53 -15.88
N ALA A 623 -1.24 14.31 -17.18
CA ALA A 623 -0.84 15.31 -18.17
C ALA A 623 -1.77 16.52 -18.28
N GLN A 624 -3.09 16.28 -18.35
CA GLN A 624 -4.05 17.37 -18.37
C GLN A 624 -4.15 18.05 -17.00
N PHE A 625 -4.05 17.28 -15.92
CA PHE A 625 -4.03 17.83 -14.57
C PHE A 625 -2.84 18.79 -14.34
N LEU A 626 -1.65 18.42 -14.82
CA LEU A 626 -0.46 19.28 -14.79
C LEU A 626 -0.63 20.55 -15.64
N ALA A 627 -1.16 20.41 -16.85
CA ALA A 627 -1.38 21.55 -17.76
C ALA A 627 -2.32 22.60 -17.14
N GLU A 628 -3.38 22.16 -16.47
CA GLU A 628 -4.33 23.05 -15.79
C GLU A 628 -3.74 23.68 -14.53
N LYS A 629 -2.94 22.91 -13.78
CA LYS A 629 -2.29 23.38 -12.56
C LYS A 629 -1.18 24.40 -12.85
N TYR A 630 -0.50 24.26 -13.99
CA TYR A 630 0.65 25.08 -14.38
C TYR A 630 0.50 25.67 -15.80
N PRO A 631 -0.50 26.54 -16.03
CA PRO A 631 -0.89 27.01 -17.37
C PRO A 631 0.15 27.93 -18.04
N HIS A 632 1.21 28.32 -17.33
CA HIS A 632 2.29 29.13 -17.87
C HIS A 632 3.34 28.34 -18.64
N TYR A 633 3.34 27.01 -18.49
CA TYR A 633 4.24 26.10 -19.20
C TYR A 633 3.47 25.34 -20.28
N HIS A 634 4.19 24.84 -21.29
CA HIS A 634 3.61 23.95 -22.28
C HIS A 634 3.27 22.59 -21.65
N ARG A 635 2.17 21.96 -22.09
CA ARG A 635 1.70 20.68 -21.56
C ARG A 635 2.76 19.59 -21.69
N GLU A 636 3.39 19.50 -22.84
CA GLU A 636 4.44 18.53 -23.17
C GLU A 636 5.67 18.71 -22.25
N GLN A 637 6.01 19.97 -21.94
CA GLN A 637 7.12 20.30 -21.05
C GLN A 637 6.83 19.87 -19.60
N VAL A 638 5.66 20.22 -19.05
CA VAL A 638 5.32 19.83 -17.67
C VAL A 638 5.16 18.33 -17.51
N VAL A 639 4.66 17.65 -18.55
CA VAL A 639 4.55 16.19 -18.57
C VAL A 639 5.93 15.55 -18.50
N MET A 640 6.85 15.90 -19.40
CA MET A 640 8.13 15.21 -19.49
C MET A 640 9.10 15.57 -18.36
N THR A 641 9.04 16.80 -17.85
CA THR A 641 9.82 17.17 -16.65
C THR A 641 9.30 16.49 -15.40
N SER A 642 7.98 16.31 -15.28
CA SER A 642 7.40 15.48 -14.21
C SER A 642 7.75 14.01 -14.39
N ALA A 643 7.71 13.47 -15.62
CA ALA A 643 8.13 12.09 -15.86
C ALA A 643 9.59 11.84 -15.45
N MET A 644 10.51 12.75 -15.77
CA MET A 644 11.90 12.66 -15.33
C MET A 644 12.04 12.79 -13.80
N HIS A 645 11.18 13.58 -13.17
CA HIS A 645 11.10 13.72 -11.71
C HIS A 645 10.72 12.40 -11.05
N GLU A 646 9.63 11.79 -11.50
CA GLU A 646 9.17 10.52 -10.94
C GLU A 646 10.15 9.37 -11.24
N LEU A 647 10.80 9.39 -12.42
CA LEU A 647 11.91 8.48 -12.73
C LEU A 647 13.05 8.61 -11.69
N GLY A 648 13.36 9.82 -11.25
CA GLY A 648 14.33 10.07 -10.17
C GLY A 648 14.02 9.30 -8.88
N HIS A 649 12.75 9.18 -8.50
CA HIS A 649 12.34 8.39 -7.32
C HIS A 649 12.61 6.89 -7.50
N THR A 650 12.47 6.35 -8.71
CA THR A 650 12.83 4.96 -9.00
C THR A 650 14.33 4.68 -8.92
N PHE A 651 15.16 5.73 -8.84
CA PHE A 651 16.59 5.68 -8.53
C PHE A 651 16.91 6.03 -7.06
N GLY A 652 15.92 6.02 -6.17
CA GLY A 652 16.12 6.29 -4.75
C GLY A 652 16.37 7.77 -4.41
N LEU A 653 16.09 8.72 -5.31
CA LEU A 653 16.04 10.14 -4.98
C LEU A 653 14.74 10.46 -4.23
N ILE A 654 14.69 10.10 -2.96
CA ILE A 654 13.53 10.29 -2.08
C ILE A 654 13.82 11.36 -1.01
N VAL A 655 12.78 11.87 -0.36
CA VAL A 655 12.91 12.98 0.59
C VAL A 655 13.80 12.67 1.81
N THR A 656 13.91 11.39 2.15
CA THR A 656 14.76 10.89 3.24
C THR A 656 16.24 10.85 2.85
N LYS A 657 16.55 10.76 1.55
CA LYS A 657 17.90 10.89 1.00
C LYS A 657 18.39 12.33 1.10
N TYR A 658 17.56 13.28 0.66
CA TYR A 658 17.86 14.70 0.77
C TYR A 658 16.59 15.53 0.96
N ASN A 659 16.53 16.26 2.08
CA ASN A 659 15.33 17.01 2.48
C ASN A 659 14.94 18.17 1.54
N GLY A 660 15.76 18.50 0.53
CA GLY A 660 15.41 19.44 -0.54
C GLY A 660 14.52 18.84 -1.63
N ILE A 661 14.51 17.50 -1.76
CA ILE A 661 13.64 16.73 -2.65
C ILE A 661 12.19 16.88 -2.16
N ASP A 662 11.26 17.11 -3.10
CA ASP A 662 9.81 17.28 -2.90
C ASP A 662 9.42 18.30 -1.84
N ASN A 663 10.32 19.26 -1.61
CA ASN A 663 10.12 20.23 -0.57
C ASN A 663 9.27 21.40 -1.09
N HIS A 664 7.94 21.33 -0.92
CA HIS A 664 7.02 22.40 -1.32
C HIS A 664 7.31 23.76 -0.68
N PHE A 665 8.03 23.81 0.45
CA PHE A 665 8.41 25.07 1.09
C PHE A 665 9.53 25.81 0.34
N THR A 666 10.22 25.14 -0.59
CA THR A 666 11.24 25.77 -1.46
C THR A 666 10.68 26.76 -2.45
N MET A 667 9.36 26.75 -2.69
CA MET A 667 8.75 27.55 -3.75
C MET A 667 8.53 29.02 -3.37
N LYS A 668 8.65 29.40 -2.09
CA LYS A 668 8.33 30.75 -1.61
C LYS A 668 9.40 31.32 -0.66
N PRO A 669 9.91 32.55 -0.89
CA PRO A 669 10.99 33.15 -0.08
C PRO A 669 10.62 33.46 1.37
N ILE A 670 9.34 33.32 1.75
CA ILE A 670 8.88 33.45 3.13
C ILE A 670 9.29 32.27 4.02
N TYR A 671 9.57 31.11 3.42
CA TYR A 671 10.00 29.91 4.12
C TYR A 671 11.54 29.85 4.17
N LYS A 672 12.11 29.33 5.26
CA LYS A 672 13.58 29.21 5.39
C LYS A 672 14.14 28.22 4.36
N GLU A 673 13.34 27.22 4.02
CA GLU A 673 13.63 26.13 3.09
C GLU A 673 13.94 26.67 1.69
N PHE A 674 13.26 27.73 1.24
CA PHE A 674 13.61 28.45 0.01
C PHE A 674 15.08 28.88 0.02
N TRP A 675 15.56 29.52 1.09
CA TRP A 675 16.92 30.05 1.15
C TRP A 675 17.98 28.96 1.34
N ILE A 676 17.63 27.87 2.02
CA ILE A 676 18.50 26.71 2.20
C ILE A 676 18.74 26.00 0.86
N TYR A 677 17.68 25.84 0.05
CA TYR A 677 17.71 25.00 -1.15
C TYR A 677 17.62 25.79 -2.47
N ILE A 678 17.71 27.13 -2.48
CA ILE A 678 17.73 27.93 -3.72
C ILE A 678 18.90 27.58 -4.66
N ARG A 679 19.97 27.02 -4.09
CA ARG A 679 21.13 26.55 -4.86
C ARG A 679 20.96 25.12 -5.36
N TYR A 680 19.98 24.38 -4.85
CA TYR A 680 19.68 23.02 -5.32
C TYR A 680 19.02 23.07 -6.70
N LYS A 681 19.84 23.11 -7.77
CA LYS A 681 19.39 23.32 -9.16
C LYS A 681 19.00 21.99 -9.82
N SER A 682 18.04 21.32 -9.21
CA SER A 682 17.52 20.03 -9.64
C SER A 682 16.04 20.10 -9.98
N LEU A 683 15.60 19.28 -10.94
CA LEU A 683 14.17 19.05 -11.16
C LEU A 683 13.47 18.37 -9.96
N MET A 684 14.21 17.73 -9.05
CA MET A 684 13.67 17.19 -7.78
C MET A 684 13.28 18.29 -6.77
N ASN A 685 13.69 19.53 -7.02
CA ASN A 685 13.30 20.70 -6.26
C ASN A 685 12.13 21.40 -6.95
N TYR A 686 10.97 21.52 -6.30
CA TYR A 686 9.79 22.17 -6.86
C TYR A 686 9.98 23.64 -7.29
N LEU A 687 11.06 24.31 -6.86
CA LEU A 687 11.43 25.60 -7.40
C LEU A 687 11.91 25.54 -8.87
N TYR A 688 12.45 24.41 -9.32
CA TYR A 688 13.08 24.23 -10.62
C TYR A 688 12.48 23.11 -11.48
N THR A 689 11.60 22.25 -10.96
CA THR A 689 11.01 21.09 -11.66
C THR A 689 10.61 21.37 -13.12
N PHE A 690 9.88 22.47 -13.38
CA PHE A 690 9.45 22.80 -14.75
C PHE A 690 10.40 23.71 -15.52
N ALA A 691 11.39 24.28 -14.84
CA ALA A 691 12.32 25.26 -15.42
C ALA A 691 13.54 24.60 -16.09
N LYS A 692 13.81 23.32 -15.80
CA LYS A 692 15.00 22.59 -16.24
C LYS A 692 14.66 21.09 -16.42
N MET A 693 15.17 20.48 -17.49
CA MET A 693 15.14 19.02 -17.71
C MET A 693 16.51 18.43 -17.36
N ASP A 694 16.85 18.43 -16.07
CA ASP A 694 18.13 17.93 -15.57
C ASP A 694 18.10 17.80 -14.04
N PHE A 695 18.84 16.83 -13.50
CA PHE A 695 19.10 16.77 -12.07
C PHE A 695 20.23 17.75 -11.68
N SER A 696 20.53 17.86 -10.39
CA SER A 696 21.67 18.65 -9.95
C SER A 696 22.98 17.84 -9.96
N ASP A 697 24.07 18.51 -10.35
CA ASP A 697 25.45 18.03 -10.28
C ASP A 697 26.20 18.52 -9.02
N GLY A 698 25.51 19.20 -8.10
CA GLY A 698 26.09 19.74 -6.86
C GLY A 698 27.06 20.92 -7.05
N SER A 699 27.21 21.45 -8.26
CA SER A 699 28.22 22.47 -8.59
C SER A 699 27.90 23.88 -8.06
N HIS A 700 26.67 24.14 -7.58
CA HIS A 700 26.22 25.47 -7.16
C HIS A 700 26.52 25.78 -5.67
N GLY A 701 27.30 24.93 -5.01
CA GLY A 701 27.85 25.14 -3.66
C GLY A 701 26.90 24.67 -2.56
N ARG A 702 27.01 25.28 -1.37
CA ARG A 702 26.30 24.78 -0.18
C ARG A 702 24.78 24.71 -0.38
N GLY A 703 24.21 23.53 -0.10
CA GLY A 703 22.78 23.26 -0.24
C GLY A 703 22.38 22.75 -1.62
N ASP A 704 23.33 22.65 -2.57
CA ASP A 704 23.15 21.96 -3.84
C ASP A 704 23.56 20.50 -3.69
N PHE A 705 22.59 19.60 -3.61
CA PHE A 705 22.82 18.17 -3.51
C PHE A 705 23.10 17.61 -4.91
N ASN A 706 24.15 16.81 -5.06
CA ASN A 706 24.46 16.17 -6.34
C ASN A 706 23.58 14.93 -6.49
N ASP A 707 22.51 15.05 -7.26
CA ASP A 707 21.59 13.96 -7.55
C ASP A 707 22.25 12.90 -8.43
N TRP A 708 22.98 13.33 -9.46
CA TRP A 708 23.62 12.43 -10.43
C TRP A 708 24.61 11.46 -9.76
N ASP A 709 25.41 11.94 -8.80
CA ASP A 709 26.33 11.08 -8.02
C ASP A 709 25.60 10.20 -6.98
N ASN A 710 24.29 10.40 -6.78
CA ASN A 710 23.50 9.74 -5.75
C ASN A 710 22.33 8.89 -6.29
N LEU A 711 22.23 8.73 -7.62
CA LEU A 711 21.33 7.77 -8.23
C LEU A 711 21.71 6.35 -7.76
N ASP A 712 20.72 5.61 -7.28
CA ASP A 712 20.83 4.20 -6.95
C ASP A 712 20.11 3.40 -8.04
N PHE A 713 20.87 2.94 -9.04
CA PHE A 713 20.34 2.13 -10.13
C PHE A 713 19.75 0.79 -9.66
N SER A 714 20.08 0.34 -8.45
CA SER A 714 19.52 -0.90 -7.90
C SER A 714 18.16 -0.70 -7.22
N PHE A 715 17.74 0.55 -6.99
CA PHE A 715 16.58 0.86 -6.15
C PHE A 715 15.26 0.32 -6.72
N PHE A 716 15.10 0.24 -8.05
CA PHE A 716 13.92 -0.33 -8.68
C PHE A 716 13.84 -1.86 -8.59
N LYS A 717 14.97 -2.54 -8.25
CA LYS A 717 15.03 -3.99 -7.95
C LYS A 717 15.15 -4.29 -6.45
N ASN A 718 15.53 -3.29 -5.65
CA ASN A 718 15.88 -3.45 -4.23
C ASN A 718 15.31 -2.31 -3.38
N THR A 719 14.08 -1.92 -3.67
CA THR A 719 13.42 -0.77 -3.02
C THR A 719 13.47 -0.91 -1.52
N ASN A 720 14.05 0.09 -0.87
CA ASN A 720 14.11 0.15 0.58
C ASN A 720 13.84 1.57 1.04
N PHE A 721 12.63 1.78 1.57
CA PHE A 721 12.25 3.09 2.08
C PHE A 721 12.92 3.43 3.39
N ARG A 722 13.50 2.48 4.15
CA ARG A 722 13.98 2.66 5.53
C ARG A 722 14.80 3.93 5.74
N TYR A 723 14.49 4.63 6.84
CA TYR A 723 15.16 5.87 7.20
C TYR A 723 16.57 5.52 7.69
N PRO A 724 17.64 6.14 7.19
CA PRO A 724 18.96 5.95 7.76
C PRO A 724 18.95 6.43 9.21
N LEU A 725 19.18 5.51 10.15
CA LEU A 725 19.20 5.77 11.60
C LEU A 725 20.31 6.73 12.02
#